data_AF-A0A815EJT4-F1
#
_entry.id   AF-A0A815EJT4-F1
#
_cell.length_a   1.000
_cell.length_b   1.000
_cell.length_c   1.000
_cell.angle_alpha   90.00
_cell.angle_beta   90.00
_cell.angle_gamma   90.00
#
_symmetry.space_group_name_H-M   'P 1'
#
loop_
_entity.id
_entity.type
_entity.pdbx_description
1 polymer ?
#
loop_
_entity_poly.entity_id
_entity_poly.type
_entity_poly.pdbx_seq_one_letter_code
_entity_poly.pdbx_strand_id
1 'polypeptide(L)'
;MDSEGRQVVVCDNGTGYIKCGYCTSNFPDYHFPCMVGRPLIRSRAKVNNIEVQDIMVGDEAQAVRQTLEINYPVENGIVNNWEDMNHIYSYLFGPKKMNIDPRNAKILLTEAPLNPVKNRAKMLEVMLERFQFHECTLAYQAILTLYAQGILTGVVVDIGDGVTHICPVIDGFCLQNSIARLNIAGRDITRYLIRLLLLRGYVFNQSADFDTVQQIKEKLCYVAHDVEEERKLAVDTTVLVESYTLPDGRTIKLSGERFEAPEVLFRPSLLGLDVSGVAEQVFKVINSAPMDDRRKLYQQIVLSGGTTMYPGFGTRLERELEKLYEERILKGKSEKPAKSIIRIEAPPRRKNMVFLGGAVYANLVKDIPSQWVSRRDYEEEGYTMYKRLRCASVILIILGIGFTIGSILLLALGSSLIDNSVKKQSELKQGTFLYDAWRDSPVPLYISIYVFDLTDTDFLNGSSKPHIRQRGPFVYKEERKKTNIRTYINETISYQETRTYTFERERSAEPENTNITTMNIVYMTLVNYLQMENVPAIVRRMVGELLSVQEKPIMQHSVKEFLWGYQDPLLHTLKKEFPEIVTTDQVSAFYASVEQAGSNIFLINNGVGSDSNHRERLNDVGKIERFNFETHLPYWSNDYANMINGTDSTIWHPNARRDERVYSYISDICRSIYLEYNGTYTNPFNIETYRYTLPYTVYSNSTDNEGFCLNHAKANKTHELECLPSGLFSLKSCIHLSGGTSALPLPIIASSPHFLEADTAVQKSVDGLSPDGIKHRSFVEIEPRTGIVMNGSRRLQININVVNDSSIDAIAHVKPVVYPMLWVDEHSEIDKANADKFHNKVTTPITIMNVTKYVMLGVGITLMVIAVVLLVYERHKKNMSGDAFPPVDDTERLSSHF
;
A
#
# COMPACT_ATOMS: atom_id res chain seq x y z
N MET A 1 -16.56 15.92 -53.62
CA MET A 1 -15.17 15.79 -53.11
C MET A 1 -14.98 16.78 -51.99
N ASP A 2 -14.03 16.51 -51.10
CA ASP A 2 -13.54 17.46 -50.11
C ASP A 2 -12.51 18.43 -50.75
N SER A 3 -11.97 19.32 -49.93
CA SER A 3 -10.96 20.33 -50.32
C SER A 3 -9.65 19.73 -50.85
N GLU A 4 -9.34 18.47 -50.54
CA GLU A 4 -8.15 17.74 -51.02
C GLU A 4 -8.45 16.82 -52.22
N GLY A 5 -9.68 16.85 -52.76
CA GLY A 5 -10.07 16.06 -53.93
C GLY A 5 -10.49 14.61 -53.62
N ARG A 6 -10.60 14.22 -52.35
CA ARG A 6 -11.05 12.89 -51.91
C ARG A 6 -12.56 12.72 -52.09
N GLN A 7 -12.98 11.51 -52.42
CA GLN A 7 -14.40 11.18 -52.53
C GLN A 7 -15.02 10.98 -51.13
N VAL A 8 -16.26 11.44 -50.92
CA VAL A 8 -16.96 11.29 -49.63
C VAL A 8 -18.18 10.41 -49.85
N VAL A 9 -18.18 9.26 -49.19
CA VAL A 9 -19.17 8.19 -49.32
C VAL A 9 -20.03 8.15 -48.07
N VAL A 10 -21.33 7.92 -48.26
CA VAL A 10 -22.29 7.66 -47.19
C VAL A 10 -22.80 6.24 -47.33
N CYS A 11 -22.71 5.44 -46.27
CA CYS A 11 -23.24 4.08 -46.24
C CYS A 11 -24.19 3.91 -45.06
N ASP A 12 -25.48 3.71 -45.38
CA ASP A 12 -26.50 3.34 -44.41
C ASP A 12 -26.52 1.82 -44.23
N ASN A 13 -26.02 1.37 -43.06
CA ASN A 13 -25.85 -0.04 -42.70
C ASN A 13 -27.15 -0.65 -42.17
N GLY A 14 -28.19 -0.66 -43.00
CA GLY A 14 -29.51 -1.19 -42.64
C GLY A 14 -29.51 -2.72 -42.50
N THR A 15 -30.29 -3.23 -41.54
CA THR A 15 -30.49 -4.68 -41.32
C THR A 15 -31.05 -5.40 -42.54
N GLY A 16 -31.98 -4.78 -43.26
CA GLY A 16 -32.60 -5.38 -44.45
C GLY A 16 -31.88 -5.02 -45.75
N TYR A 17 -31.49 -3.75 -45.90
CA TYR A 17 -30.91 -3.21 -47.12
C TYR A 17 -29.72 -2.30 -46.81
N ILE A 18 -28.67 -2.43 -47.61
CA ILE A 18 -27.56 -1.48 -47.65
C ILE A 18 -27.93 -0.39 -48.65
N LYS A 19 -27.76 0.88 -48.24
CA LYS A 19 -27.91 2.05 -49.11
C LYS A 19 -26.61 2.82 -49.10
N CYS A 20 -26.01 3.02 -50.26
CA CYS A 20 -24.74 3.70 -50.37
C CYS A 20 -24.70 4.64 -51.56
N GLY A 21 -23.90 5.70 -51.45
CA GLY A 21 -23.72 6.69 -52.52
C GLY A 21 -22.82 7.83 -52.07
N TYR A 22 -22.58 8.77 -52.98
CA TYR A 22 -21.76 9.94 -52.70
C TYR A 22 -22.54 10.99 -51.89
N CYS A 23 -21.83 11.82 -51.13
CA CYS A 23 -22.47 12.88 -50.33
C CYS A 23 -23.23 13.94 -51.16
N THR A 24 -22.97 14.01 -52.47
CA THR A 24 -23.66 14.90 -53.42
C THR A 24 -24.89 14.27 -54.06
N SER A 25 -25.13 12.97 -53.84
CA SER A 25 -26.22 12.24 -54.47
C SER A 25 -27.55 12.51 -53.76
N ASN A 26 -28.58 12.87 -54.52
CA ASN A 26 -29.94 13.10 -54.01
C ASN A 26 -30.73 11.81 -53.72
N PHE A 27 -30.16 10.66 -54.06
CA PHE A 27 -30.70 9.32 -53.82
C PHE A 27 -29.52 8.36 -53.61
N PRO A 28 -29.72 7.23 -52.90
CA PRO A 28 -28.67 6.22 -52.81
C PRO A 28 -28.34 5.68 -54.21
N ASP A 29 -27.08 5.78 -54.60
CA ASP A 29 -26.59 5.29 -55.90
C ASP A 29 -26.69 3.76 -55.99
N TYR A 30 -26.52 3.09 -54.87
CA TYR A 30 -26.61 1.65 -54.73
C TYR A 30 -27.57 1.27 -53.60
N HIS A 31 -28.49 0.35 -53.88
CA HIS A 31 -29.46 -0.19 -52.94
C HIS A 31 -29.63 -1.69 -53.19
N PHE A 32 -29.23 -2.53 -52.24
CA PHE A 32 -29.33 -3.99 -52.37
C PHE A 32 -29.53 -4.67 -51.00
N PRO A 33 -30.04 -5.92 -50.95
CA PRO A 33 -30.29 -6.63 -49.70
C PRO A 33 -29.02 -6.93 -48.90
N CYS A 34 -29.09 -6.79 -47.57
CA CYS A 34 -27.97 -7.11 -46.66
C CYS A 34 -27.92 -8.61 -46.37
N MET A 35 -27.56 -9.43 -47.36
CA MET A 35 -27.56 -10.89 -47.27
C MET A 35 -26.37 -11.54 -47.97
N VAL A 36 -25.94 -12.68 -47.45
CA VAL A 36 -24.91 -13.56 -48.03
C VAL A 36 -25.50 -14.95 -48.19
N GLY A 37 -25.32 -15.56 -49.35
CA GLY A 37 -25.82 -16.88 -49.67
C GLY A 37 -24.70 -17.87 -49.99
N ARG A 38 -24.82 -19.10 -49.49
CA ARG A 38 -23.90 -20.21 -49.75
C ARG A 38 -24.64 -21.35 -50.45
N PRO A 39 -24.07 -22.03 -51.46
CA PRO A 39 -24.80 -23.07 -52.21
C PRO A 39 -25.19 -24.27 -51.33
N LEU A 40 -26.45 -24.70 -51.39
CA LEU A 40 -26.93 -25.91 -50.70
C LEU A 40 -26.25 -27.18 -51.23
N ILE A 41 -25.89 -27.17 -52.52
CA ILE A 41 -25.19 -28.26 -53.21
C ILE A 41 -23.95 -27.65 -53.86
N ARG A 42 -22.76 -28.23 -53.61
CA ARG A 42 -21.45 -27.74 -54.10
C ARG A 42 -21.21 -27.89 -55.61
N SER A 43 -22.23 -28.19 -56.41
CA SER A 43 -22.09 -28.30 -57.87
C SER A 43 -22.21 -26.91 -58.51
N ARG A 44 -21.29 -26.58 -59.44
CA ARG A 44 -21.34 -25.35 -60.24
C ARG A 44 -22.51 -25.43 -61.25
N ALA A 45 -23.71 -25.12 -60.77
CA ALA A 45 -24.88 -24.99 -61.60
C ALA A 45 -25.04 -23.54 -62.08
N LYS A 46 -25.43 -23.35 -63.34
CA LYS A 46 -25.91 -22.06 -63.84
C LYS A 46 -27.42 -22.00 -63.67
N VAL A 47 -27.90 -21.02 -62.93
CA VAL A 47 -29.34 -20.77 -62.72
C VAL A 47 -29.62 -19.36 -63.23
N ASN A 48 -30.55 -19.22 -64.18
CA ASN A 48 -30.95 -17.92 -64.74
C ASN A 48 -29.77 -17.05 -65.23
N ASN A 49 -28.84 -17.65 -66.00
CA ASN A 49 -27.60 -17.01 -66.51
C ASN A 49 -26.59 -16.53 -65.46
N ILE A 50 -26.80 -16.81 -64.17
CA ILE A 50 -25.86 -16.52 -63.09
C ILE A 50 -25.15 -17.82 -62.71
N GLU A 51 -23.82 -17.80 -62.68
CA GLU A 51 -23.02 -18.92 -62.18
C GLU A 51 -22.98 -18.87 -60.65
N VAL A 52 -23.43 -19.93 -60.00
CA VAL A 52 -23.45 -20.03 -58.55
C VAL A 52 -22.03 -20.19 -58.02
N GLN A 53 -21.53 -19.17 -57.31
CA GLN A 53 -20.22 -19.16 -56.65
C GLN A 53 -20.34 -19.68 -55.21
N ASP A 54 -19.20 -19.99 -54.59
CA ASP A 54 -19.13 -20.45 -53.19
C ASP A 54 -19.72 -19.42 -52.21
N ILE A 55 -19.64 -18.13 -52.56
CA ILE A 55 -20.20 -17.01 -51.79
C ILE A 55 -20.93 -16.08 -52.77
N MET A 56 -22.24 -15.93 -52.57
CA MET A 56 -23.09 -15.00 -53.31
C MET A 56 -23.50 -13.85 -52.37
N VAL A 57 -23.56 -12.61 -52.87
CA VAL A 57 -23.80 -11.43 -52.02
C VAL A 57 -24.86 -10.51 -52.64
N GLY A 58 -25.75 -9.97 -51.81
CA GLY A 58 -26.70 -8.92 -52.22
C GLY A 58 -27.63 -9.35 -53.36
N ASP A 59 -27.71 -8.55 -54.43
CA ASP A 59 -28.60 -8.80 -55.57
C ASP A 59 -28.32 -10.14 -56.26
N GLU A 60 -27.05 -10.55 -56.30
CA GLU A 60 -26.66 -11.84 -56.90
C GLU A 60 -27.18 -13.01 -56.06
N ALA A 61 -27.12 -12.90 -54.72
CA ALA A 61 -27.70 -13.88 -53.82
C ALA A 61 -29.23 -13.89 -53.92
N GLN A 62 -29.85 -12.71 -54.03
CA GLN A 62 -31.31 -12.58 -54.12
C GLN A 62 -31.88 -13.24 -55.39
N ALA A 63 -31.15 -13.16 -56.52
CA ALA A 63 -31.56 -13.69 -57.81
C ALA A 63 -31.60 -15.23 -57.85
N VAL A 64 -30.69 -15.91 -57.13
CA VAL A 64 -30.59 -17.38 -57.08
C VAL A 64 -30.88 -17.95 -55.69
N ARG A 65 -31.58 -17.20 -54.83
CA ARG A 65 -31.82 -17.55 -53.41
C ARG A 65 -32.41 -18.94 -53.16
N GLN A 66 -33.15 -19.51 -54.12
CA GLN A 66 -33.75 -20.85 -54.00
C GLN A 66 -32.72 -21.98 -53.95
N THR A 67 -31.50 -21.75 -54.44
CA THR A 67 -30.41 -22.74 -54.42
C THR A 67 -29.38 -22.48 -53.33
N LEU A 68 -29.60 -21.45 -52.49
CA LEU A 68 -28.67 -20.97 -51.49
C LEU A 68 -29.24 -21.10 -50.08
N GLU A 69 -28.37 -21.39 -49.12
CA GLU A 69 -28.59 -21.12 -47.71
C GLU A 69 -28.26 -19.64 -47.45
N ILE A 70 -29.23 -18.88 -46.92
CA ILE A 70 -29.14 -17.43 -46.76
C ILE A 70 -28.85 -17.05 -45.31
N ASN A 71 -27.84 -16.22 -45.12
CA ASN A 71 -27.45 -15.63 -43.85
C ASN A 71 -27.54 -14.10 -43.90
N TYR A 72 -27.89 -13.50 -42.76
CA TYR A 72 -27.98 -12.05 -42.57
C TYR A 72 -26.92 -11.61 -41.53
N PRO A 73 -25.91 -10.81 -41.91
CA PRO A 73 -24.83 -10.46 -40.98
C PRO A 73 -25.22 -9.42 -39.93
N VAL A 74 -26.29 -8.67 -40.18
CA VAL A 74 -26.81 -7.64 -39.29
C VAL A 74 -28.13 -8.13 -38.68
N GLU A 75 -28.24 -8.08 -37.36
CA GLU A 75 -29.45 -8.40 -36.63
C GLU A 75 -29.74 -7.30 -35.62
N ASN A 76 -31.00 -6.85 -35.55
CA ASN A 76 -31.44 -5.78 -34.66
C ASN A 76 -30.59 -4.49 -34.74
N GLY A 77 -29.96 -4.21 -35.90
CA GLY A 77 -29.09 -3.05 -36.10
C GLY A 77 -27.66 -3.21 -35.57
N ILE A 78 -27.24 -4.44 -35.23
CA ILE A 78 -25.89 -4.78 -34.75
C ILE A 78 -25.28 -5.82 -35.70
N VAL A 79 -23.99 -5.68 -36.01
CA VAL A 79 -23.28 -6.65 -36.86
C VAL A 79 -22.85 -7.83 -35.99
N ASN A 80 -23.50 -8.99 -36.17
CA ASN A 80 -23.20 -10.20 -35.41
C ASN A 80 -22.19 -11.09 -36.14
N ASN A 81 -22.21 -11.10 -37.49
CA ASN A 81 -21.24 -11.86 -38.30
C ASN A 81 -20.38 -10.92 -39.14
N TRP A 82 -19.15 -10.67 -38.66
CA TRP A 82 -18.18 -9.81 -39.33
C TRP A 82 -17.58 -10.41 -40.58
N GLU A 83 -17.51 -11.75 -40.70
CA GLU A 83 -17.00 -12.40 -41.91
C GLU A 83 -17.95 -12.13 -43.09
N ASP A 84 -19.24 -12.40 -42.88
CA ASP A 84 -20.29 -12.14 -43.88
C ASP A 84 -20.42 -10.62 -44.17
N MET A 85 -20.29 -9.76 -43.16
CA MET A 85 -20.30 -8.30 -43.37
C MET A 85 -19.11 -7.83 -44.22
N ASN A 86 -17.93 -8.44 -44.06
CA ASN A 86 -16.76 -8.12 -44.88
C ASN A 86 -16.96 -8.51 -46.35
N HIS A 87 -17.68 -9.60 -46.64
CA HIS A 87 -18.06 -9.94 -48.01
C HIS A 87 -19.02 -8.90 -48.61
N ILE A 88 -19.98 -8.40 -47.82
CA ILE A 88 -20.87 -7.30 -48.23
C ILE A 88 -20.09 -6.03 -48.54
N TYR A 89 -19.18 -5.61 -47.66
CA TYR A 89 -18.36 -4.41 -47.91
C TYR A 89 -17.43 -4.57 -49.12
N SER A 90 -16.85 -5.76 -49.32
CA SER A 90 -16.02 -6.05 -50.51
C SER A 90 -16.85 -6.00 -51.79
N TYR A 91 -18.09 -6.48 -51.74
CA TYR A 91 -19.04 -6.39 -52.84
C TYR A 91 -19.44 -4.94 -53.15
N LEU A 92 -19.65 -4.12 -52.10
CA LEU A 92 -20.04 -2.72 -52.20
C LEU A 92 -18.91 -1.82 -52.74
N PHE A 93 -17.73 -1.87 -52.14
CA PHE A 93 -16.61 -0.99 -52.49
C PHE A 93 -15.84 -1.47 -53.72
N GLY A 94 -15.94 -2.78 -54.03
CA GLY A 94 -15.27 -3.40 -55.16
C GLY A 94 -15.88 -3.07 -56.53
N PRO A 95 -15.36 -3.70 -57.60
CA PRO A 95 -15.68 -3.35 -58.99
C PRO A 95 -17.12 -3.66 -59.40
N LYS A 96 -17.84 -4.50 -58.64
CA LYS A 96 -19.23 -4.88 -58.94
C LYS A 96 -20.24 -3.77 -58.65
N LYS A 97 -19.92 -2.87 -57.71
CA LYS A 97 -20.80 -1.77 -57.29
C LYS A 97 -20.10 -0.43 -57.46
N MET A 98 -19.50 0.11 -56.41
CA MET A 98 -18.98 1.49 -56.42
C MET A 98 -17.67 1.64 -57.19
N ASN A 99 -16.85 0.59 -57.28
CA ASN A 99 -15.53 0.60 -57.91
C ASN A 99 -14.67 1.80 -57.44
N ILE A 100 -14.58 1.97 -56.12
CA ILE A 100 -13.81 3.07 -55.51
C ILE A 100 -12.49 2.55 -54.94
N ASP A 101 -11.49 3.42 -54.84
CA ASP A 101 -10.30 3.18 -54.01
C ASP A 101 -10.54 3.80 -52.63
N PRO A 102 -10.79 2.97 -51.57
CA PRO A 102 -11.03 3.49 -50.23
C PRO A 102 -9.91 4.39 -49.70
N ARG A 103 -8.65 4.15 -50.10
CA ARG A 103 -7.49 4.91 -49.61
C ARG A 103 -7.56 6.39 -49.98
N ASN A 104 -8.28 6.72 -51.05
CA ASN A 104 -8.51 8.09 -51.51
C ASN A 104 -9.96 8.55 -51.27
N ALA A 105 -10.62 7.96 -50.28
CA ALA A 105 -12.01 8.27 -49.93
C ALA A 105 -12.21 8.40 -48.41
N LYS A 106 -13.25 9.15 -48.04
CA LYS A 106 -13.81 9.24 -46.69
C LYS A 106 -15.15 8.51 -46.66
N ILE A 107 -15.47 7.90 -45.52
CA ILE A 107 -16.74 7.19 -45.35
C ILE A 107 -17.49 7.61 -44.08
N LEU A 108 -18.77 7.97 -44.25
CA LEU A 108 -19.73 8.10 -43.17
C LEU A 108 -20.56 6.82 -43.10
N LEU A 109 -20.51 6.13 -41.97
CA LEU A 109 -21.40 5.01 -41.68
C LEU A 109 -22.52 5.47 -40.76
N THR A 110 -23.73 4.99 -41.04
CA THR A 110 -24.85 5.16 -40.13
C THR A 110 -24.84 4.08 -39.07
N GLU A 111 -25.29 4.42 -37.87
CA GLU A 111 -25.51 3.44 -36.81
C GLU A 111 -26.81 3.67 -36.05
N ALA A 112 -27.36 2.55 -35.58
CA ALA A 112 -28.48 2.52 -34.67
C ALA A 112 -28.09 3.18 -33.31
N PRO A 113 -28.97 3.97 -32.69
CA PRO A 113 -28.77 4.43 -31.33
C PRO A 113 -28.56 3.28 -30.33
N LEU A 114 -27.70 3.50 -29.33
CA LEU A 114 -27.31 2.49 -28.33
C LEU A 114 -26.61 1.24 -28.94
N ASN A 115 -25.87 1.42 -30.03
CA ASN A 115 -25.00 0.38 -30.59
C ASN A 115 -23.84 0.07 -29.61
N PRO A 116 -23.57 -1.22 -29.29
CA PRO A 116 -22.51 -1.57 -28.36
C PRO A 116 -21.16 -0.98 -28.76
N VAL A 117 -20.43 -0.46 -27.77
CA VAL A 117 -19.13 0.21 -27.97
C VAL A 117 -18.12 -0.70 -28.69
N LYS A 118 -18.11 -2.02 -28.39
CA LYS A 118 -17.32 -3.03 -29.10
C LYS A 118 -17.68 -3.16 -30.59
N ASN A 119 -18.97 -3.04 -30.92
CA ASN A 119 -19.41 -3.14 -32.31
C ASN A 119 -18.99 -1.90 -33.11
N ARG A 120 -19.11 -0.71 -32.52
CA ARG A 120 -18.61 0.55 -33.12
C ARG A 120 -17.09 0.52 -33.34
N ALA A 121 -16.35 0.01 -32.36
CA ALA A 121 -14.91 -0.22 -32.47
C ALA A 121 -14.58 -1.02 -33.72
N LYS A 122 -15.28 -2.15 -33.88
CA LYS A 122 -15.05 -3.08 -34.98
C LYS A 122 -15.48 -2.50 -36.33
N MET A 123 -16.52 -1.65 -36.37
CA MET A 123 -16.89 -0.88 -37.57
C MET A 123 -15.73 0.03 -38.02
N LEU A 124 -15.12 0.77 -37.08
CA LEU A 124 -13.97 1.64 -37.37
C LEU A 124 -12.74 0.85 -37.79
N GLU A 125 -12.41 -0.22 -37.04
CA GLU A 125 -11.31 -1.14 -37.35
C GLU A 125 -11.42 -1.69 -38.78
N VAL A 126 -12.61 -2.18 -39.17
CA VAL A 126 -12.83 -2.72 -40.51
C VAL A 126 -12.67 -1.65 -41.58
N MET A 127 -13.17 -0.44 -41.37
CA MET A 127 -13.04 0.63 -42.37
C MET A 127 -11.61 1.17 -42.50
N LEU A 128 -10.91 1.38 -41.38
CA LEU A 128 -9.60 2.03 -41.34
C LEU A 128 -8.45 1.04 -41.56
N GLU A 129 -8.53 -0.18 -41.00
CA GLU A 129 -7.45 -1.18 -41.13
C GLU A 129 -7.65 -2.07 -42.36
N ARG A 130 -8.83 -2.68 -42.51
CA ARG A 130 -9.07 -3.68 -43.59
C ARG A 130 -9.31 -3.01 -44.94
N PHE A 131 -10.25 -2.07 -45.01
CA PHE A 131 -10.55 -1.38 -46.26
C PHE A 131 -9.65 -0.17 -46.50
N GLN A 132 -8.95 0.32 -45.47
CA GLN A 132 -7.97 1.40 -45.58
C GLN A 132 -8.56 2.74 -46.02
N PHE A 133 -9.79 3.08 -45.58
CA PHE A 133 -10.34 4.42 -45.78
C PHE A 133 -9.45 5.49 -45.16
N HIS A 134 -9.34 6.66 -45.80
CA HIS A 134 -8.53 7.76 -45.28
C HIS A 134 -9.09 8.28 -43.95
N GLU A 135 -10.41 8.48 -43.92
CA GLU A 135 -11.16 8.99 -42.77
C GLU A 135 -12.51 8.29 -42.66
N CYS A 136 -12.92 7.99 -41.45
CA CYS A 136 -14.19 7.34 -41.14
C CYS A 136 -14.94 8.10 -40.05
N THR A 137 -16.27 8.21 -40.17
CA THR A 137 -17.13 8.77 -39.12
C THR A 137 -18.40 7.94 -38.96
N LEU A 138 -18.92 7.88 -37.74
CA LEU A 138 -20.17 7.19 -37.39
C LEU A 138 -21.23 8.23 -37.02
N ALA A 139 -22.44 8.10 -37.56
CA ALA A 139 -23.54 9.03 -37.27
C ALA A 139 -24.85 8.30 -36.92
N TYR A 140 -25.58 8.83 -35.94
CA TYR A 140 -26.86 8.28 -35.52
C TYR A 140 -27.94 8.49 -36.58
N GLN A 141 -28.63 7.42 -36.94
CA GLN A 141 -29.71 7.43 -37.94
C GLN A 141 -30.80 8.47 -37.63
N ALA A 142 -31.12 8.66 -36.35
CA ALA A 142 -32.09 9.66 -35.90
C ALA A 142 -31.65 11.10 -36.20
N ILE A 143 -30.40 11.45 -35.91
CA ILE A 143 -29.87 12.80 -36.15
C ILE A 143 -29.90 13.10 -37.66
N LEU A 144 -29.43 12.15 -38.47
CA LEU A 144 -29.43 12.27 -39.92
C LEU A 144 -30.84 12.48 -40.48
N THR A 145 -31.84 11.78 -39.95
CA THR A 145 -33.24 11.94 -40.37
C THR A 145 -33.74 13.38 -40.21
N LEU A 146 -33.39 14.07 -39.13
CA LEU A 146 -33.77 15.47 -38.92
C LEU A 146 -32.99 16.42 -39.84
N TYR A 147 -31.69 16.16 -40.07
CA TYR A 147 -30.90 16.89 -41.05
C TYR A 147 -31.49 16.82 -42.47
N ALA A 148 -32.05 15.67 -42.86
CA ALA A 148 -32.73 15.53 -44.15
C ALA A 148 -34.00 16.39 -44.28
N GLN A 149 -34.63 16.79 -43.18
CA GLN A 149 -35.74 17.74 -43.16
C GLN A 149 -35.29 19.20 -42.92
N GLY A 150 -34.01 19.45 -42.63
CA GLY A 150 -33.51 20.78 -42.31
C GLY A 150 -33.94 21.29 -40.93
N ILE A 151 -34.24 20.40 -40.00
CA ILE A 151 -34.62 20.71 -38.61
C ILE A 151 -33.62 20.11 -37.64
N LEU A 152 -33.48 20.72 -36.46
CA LEU A 152 -32.52 20.30 -35.43
C LEU A 152 -33.17 19.77 -34.15
N THR A 153 -34.48 19.99 -33.97
CA THR A 153 -35.23 19.60 -32.76
C THR A 153 -36.48 18.83 -33.17
N GLY A 154 -36.69 17.65 -32.57
CA GLY A 154 -37.84 16.79 -32.83
C GLY A 154 -37.63 15.36 -32.31
N VAL A 155 -38.66 14.52 -32.44
CA VAL A 155 -38.57 13.09 -32.12
C VAL A 155 -38.58 12.29 -33.40
N VAL A 156 -37.56 11.46 -33.61
CA VAL A 156 -37.52 10.54 -34.74
C VAL A 156 -38.06 9.18 -34.30
N VAL A 157 -39.07 8.71 -35.02
CA VAL A 157 -39.60 7.34 -34.93
C VAL A 157 -39.10 6.59 -36.16
N ASP A 158 -37.98 5.89 -36.00
CA ASP A 158 -37.36 5.10 -37.06
C ASP A 158 -37.68 3.62 -36.88
N ILE A 159 -38.40 3.03 -37.84
CA ILE A 159 -38.75 1.60 -37.85
C ILE A 159 -38.17 0.95 -39.09
N GLY A 160 -37.05 0.26 -38.89
CA GLY A 160 -36.33 -0.48 -39.92
C GLY A 160 -36.84 -1.91 -40.12
N ASP A 161 -35.98 -2.78 -40.66
CA ASP A 161 -36.26 -4.21 -40.77
C ASP A 161 -35.99 -4.95 -39.45
N GLY A 162 -34.91 -4.63 -38.74
CA GLY A 162 -34.52 -5.38 -37.52
C GLY A 162 -34.81 -4.68 -36.19
N VAL A 163 -35.00 -3.37 -36.19
CA VAL A 163 -35.10 -2.60 -34.93
C VAL A 163 -35.96 -1.36 -35.11
N THR A 164 -36.61 -0.96 -34.02
CA THR A 164 -37.34 0.30 -33.87
C THR A 164 -36.61 1.19 -32.87
N HIS A 165 -36.38 2.44 -33.26
CA HIS A 165 -35.78 3.45 -32.41
C HIS A 165 -36.67 4.68 -32.33
N ILE A 166 -36.85 5.19 -31.12
CA ILE A 166 -37.53 6.45 -30.86
C ILE A 166 -36.55 7.36 -30.15
N CYS A 167 -36.11 8.40 -30.85
CA CYS A 167 -35.00 9.25 -30.42
C CYS A 167 -35.44 10.71 -30.35
N PRO A 168 -35.46 11.32 -29.16
CA PRO A 168 -35.65 12.76 -29.03
C PRO A 168 -34.33 13.49 -29.27
N VAL A 169 -34.36 14.45 -30.17
CA VAL A 169 -33.23 15.30 -30.54
C VAL A 169 -33.59 16.75 -30.24
N ILE A 170 -32.69 17.48 -29.60
CA ILE A 170 -32.86 18.89 -29.24
C ILE A 170 -31.60 19.62 -29.68
N ASP A 171 -31.77 20.63 -30.52
CA ASP A 171 -30.72 21.50 -31.06
C ASP A 171 -29.53 20.71 -31.67
N GLY A 172 -29.85 19.61 -32.35
CA GLY A 172 -28.87 18.71 -32.98
C GLY A 172 -28.30 17.62 -32.07
N PHE A 173 -28.66 17.62 -30.78
CA PHE A 173 -28.19 16.65 -29.79
C PHE A 173 -29.26 15.61 -29.44
N CYS A 174 -28.92 14.32 -29.54
CA CYS A 174 -29.82 13.24 -29.13
C CYS A 174 -29.78 13.06 -27.60
N LEU A 175 -30.94 13.08 -26.92
CA LEU A 175 -31.02 12.83 -25.48
C LEU A 175 -30.94 11.33 -25.19
N GLN A 176 -29.72 10.83 -24.95
CA GLN A 176 -29.45 9.39 -24.79
C GLN A 176 -30.31 8.72 -23.71
N ASN A 177 -30.50 9.37 -22.56
CA ASN A 177 -31.27 8.83 -21.43
C ASN A 177 -32.78 8.72 -21.69
N SER A 178 -33.25 9.31 -22.80
CA SER A 178 -34.66 9.31 -23.20
C SER A 178 -34.93 8.45 -24.42
N ILE A 179 -33.93 7.77 -25.00
CA ILE A 179 -34.11 6.93 -26.18
C ILE A 179 -34.88 5.66 -25.81
N ALA A 180 -35.89 5.31 -26.61
CA ALA A 180 -36.49 3.98 -26.56
C ALA A 180 -36.01 3.14 -27.75
N ARG A 181 -35.58 1.91 -27.46
CA ARG A 181 -35.22 0.90 -28.45
C ARG A 181 -36.11 -0.32 -28.26
N LEU A 182 -36.78 -0.74 -29.32
CA LEU A 182 -37.56 -1.98 -29.37
C LEU A 182 -36.95 -2.91 -30.41
N ASN A 183 -36.70 -4.16 -30.04
CA ASN A 183 -36.29 -5.21 -30.99
C ASN A 183 -37.54 -5.82 -31.66
N ILE A 184 -38.43 -4.97 -32.14
CA ILE A 184 -39.62 -5.33 -32.91
C ILE A 184 -39.64 -4.45 -34.15
N ALA A 185 -39.61 -5.04 -35.32
CA ALA A 185 -39.54 -4.30 -36.58
C ALA A 185 -40.09 -5.12 -37.76
N GLY A 186 -39.71 -4.75 -38.98
CA GLY A 186 -40.20 -5.40 -40.20
C GLY A 186 -39.98 -6.91 -40.25
N ARG A 187 -38.89 -7.44 -39.72
CA ARG A 187 -38.54 -8.86 -39.70
C ARG A 187 -39.47 -9.66 -38.80
N ASP A 188 -39.85 -9.09 -37.66
CA ASP A 188 -40.78 -9.71 -36.71
C ASP A 188 -42.20 -9.74 -37.26
N ILE A 189 -42.60 -8.68 -37.98
CA ILE A 189 -43.85 -8.66 -38.74
C ILE A 189 -43.84 -9.77 -39.81
N THR A 190 -42.73 -9.96 -40.53
CA THR A 190 -42.60 -11.07 -41.50
C THR A 190 -42.76 -12.42 -40.82
N ARG A 191 -42.07 -12.66 -39.68
CA ARG A 191 -42.17 -13.91 -38.92
C ARG A 191 -43.60 -14.16 -38.41
N TYR A 192 -44.26 -13.12 -37.92
CA TYR A 192 -45.63 -13.22 -37.47
C TYR A 192 -46.60 -13.48 -38.61
N LEU A 193 -46.39 -12.84 -39.77
CA LEU A 193 -47.16 -13.11 -40.99
C LEU A 193 -46.99 -14.57 -41.46
N ILE A 194 -45.77 -15.14 -41.40
CA ILE A 194 -45.55 -16.57 -41.68
C ILE A 194 -46.40 -17.43 -40.74
N ARG A 195 -46.45 -17.10 -39.44
CA ARG A 195 -47.27 -17.82 -38.46
C ARG A 195 -48.78 -17.72 -38.78
N LEU A 196 -49.26 -16.54 -39.17
CA LEU A 196 -50.66 -16.36 -39.57
C LEU A 196 -51.01 -17.13 -40.85
N LEU A 197 -50.12 -17.09 -41.85
CA LEU A 197 -50.28 -17.84 -43.11
C LEU A 197 -50.27 -19.36 -42.86
N LEU A 198 -49.43 -19.84 -41.93
CA LEU A 198 -49.39 -21.24 -41.53
C LEU A 198 -50.71 -21.69 -40.88
N LEU A 199 -51.31 -20.86 -40.01
CA LEU A 199 -52.62 -21.13 -39.40
C LEU A 199 -53.73 -21.23 -40.46
N ARG A 200 -53.59 -20.52 -41.58
CA ARG A 200 -54.50 -20.60 -42.74
C ARG A 200 -54.21 -21.79 -43.67
N GLY A 201 -53.13 -22.54 -43.42
CA GLY A 201 -52.73 -23.72 -44.20
C GLY A 201 -51.70 -23.45 -45.30
N TYR A 202 -51.12 -22.24 -45.40
CA TYR A 202 -50.02 -21.94 -46.31
C TYR A 202 -48.68 -22.19 -45.62
N VAL A 203 -47.89 -23.14 -46.14
CA VAL A 203 -46.64 -23.58 -45.51
C VAL A 203 -45.44 -22.89 -46.18
N PHE A 204 -44.63 -22.21 -45.37
CA PHE A 204 -43.39 -21.51 -45.76
C PHE A 204 -42.27 -21.94 -44.80
N ASN A 205 -41.46 -22.92 -45.21
CA ASN A 205 -40.47 -23.58 -44.33
C ASN A 205 -39.02 -23.33 -44.77
N GLN A 206 -38.79 -22.86 -46.00
CA GLN A 206 -37.46 -22.64 -46.53
C GLN A 206 -36.95 -21.23 -46.21
N SER A 207 -35.63 -21.05 -46.16
CA SER A 207 -35.00 -19.73 -46.01
C SER A 207 -35.43 -18.75 -47.11
N ALA A 208 -35.57 -19.23 -48.34
CA ALA A 208 -36.02 -18.45 -49.50
C ALA A 208 -37.50 -18.01 -49.42
N ASP A 209 -38.31 -18.69 -48.60
CA ASP A 209 -39.72 -18.33 -48.39
C ASP A 209 -39.84 -17.05 -47.57
N PHE A 210 -38.88 -16.77 -46.69
CA PHE A 210 -38.88 -15.59 -45.83
C PHE A 210 -38.96 -14.29 -46.66
N ASP A 211 -38.14 -14.18 -47.71
CA ASP A 211 -38.16 -13.03 -48.63
C ASP A 211 -39.47 -12.92 -49.42
N THR A 212 -40.07 -14.07 -49.76
CA THR A 212 -41.36 -14.09 -50.46
C THR A 212 -42.45 -13.54 -49.57
N VAL A 213 -42.47 -13.92 -48.29
CA VAL A 213 -43.41 -13.38 -47.30
C VAL A 213 -43.10 -11.91 -46.98
N GLN A 214 -41.84 -11.50 -47.00
CA GLN A 214 -41.48 -10.08 -46.92
C GLN A 214 -42.06 -9.27 -48.10
N GLN A 215 -42.03 -9.80 -49.32
CA GLN A 215 -42.66 -9.12 -50.47
C GLN A 215 -44.18 -9.04 -50.35
N ILE A 216 -44.82 -10.11 -49.84
CA ILE A 216 -46.26 -10.12 -49.54
C ILE A 216 -46.57 -9.03 -48.51
N LYS A 217 -45.79 -8.99 -47.43
CA LYS A 217 -45.88 -7.98 -46.38
C LYS A 217 -45.79 -6.56 -46.94
N GLU A 218 -44.78 -6.28 -47.76
CA GLU A 218 -44.55 -4.92 -48.30
C GLU A 218 -45.62 -4.49 -49.32
N LYS A 219 -46.23 -5.43 -50.04
CA LYS A 219 -47.24 -5.14 -51.07
C LYS A 219 -48.67 -5.07 -50.53
N LEU A 220 -49.04 -5.93 -49.59
CA LEU A 220 -50.45 -6.15 -49.21
C LEU A 220 -50.81 -5.70 -47.79
N CYS A 221 -49.86 -5.67 -46.85
CA CYS A 221 -50.15 -5.32 -45.46
C CYS A 221 -50.34 -3.80 -45.27
N TYR A 222 -51.10 -3.43 -44.25
CA TYR A 222 -51.37 -2.05 -43.85
C TYR A 222 -51.70 -1.99 -42.35
N VAL A 223 -51.74 -0.79 -41.77
CA VAL A 223 -52.09 -0.61 -40.36
C VAL A 223 -53.55 -0.20 -40.22
N ALA A 224 -54.31 -1.01 -39.49
CA ALA A 224 -55.69 -0.75 -39.13
C ALA A 224 -55.85 0.56 -38.37
N HIS A 225 -56.87 1.35 -38.70
CA HIS A 225 -57.29 2.43 -37.81
C HIS A 225 -57.90 1.82 -36.54
N ASP A 226 -58.98 1.05 -36.62
CA ASP A 226 -59.52 0.25 -35.51
C ASP A 226 -59.47 -1.25 -35.86
N VAL A 227 -58.64 -1.99 -35.13
CA VAL A 227 -58.40 -3.42 -35.37
C VAL A 227 -59.64 -4.26 -35.13
N GLU A 228 -60.46 -3.91 -34.14
CA GLU A 228 -61.62 -4.73 -33.78
C GLU A 228 -62.76 -4.54 -34.77
N GLU A 229 -62.91 -3.33 -35.33
CA GLU A 229 -63.83 -3.07 -36.43
C GLU A 229 -63.38 -3.77 -37.72
N GLU A 230 -62.10 -3.68 -38.05
CA GLU A 230 -61.55 -4.29 -39.26
C GLU A 230 -61.54 -5.82 -39.20
N ARG A 231 -61.37 -6.40 -38.00
CA ARG A 231 -61.54 -7.85 -37.75
C ARG A 231 -62.97 -8.31 -38.01
N LYS A 232 -63.99 -7.56 -37.57
CA LYS A 232 -65.39 -7.88 -37.89
C LYS A 232 -65.61 -7.84 -39.40
N LEU A 233 -65.13 -6.78 -40.06
CA LEU A 233 -65.28 -6.63 -41.51
C LEU A 233 -64.58 -7.77 -42.29
N ALA A 234 -63.42 -8.23 -41.84
CA ALA A 234 -62.67 -9.33 -42.45
C ALA A 234 -63.36 -10.69 -42.32
N VAL A 235 -64.15 -10.90 -41.26
CA VAL A 235 -64.93 -12.11 -41.01
C VAL A 235 -66.26 -12.07 -41.75
N ASP A 236 -66.95 -10.93 -41.70
CA ASP A 236 -68.31 -10.76 -42.22
C ASP A 236 -68.34 -10.51 -43.74
N THR A 237 -67.24 -10.02 -44.33
CA THR A 237 -67.18 -9.62 -45.75
C THR A 237 -65.91 -10.07 -46.45
N THR A 238 -65.93 -10.08 -47.79
CA THR A 238 -64.75 -10.38 -48.63
C THR A 238 -64.02 -9.12 -49.12
N VAL A 239 -64.43 -7.93 -48.67
CA VAL A 239 -63.91 -6.63 -49.16
C VAL A 239 -62.41 -6.47 -48.91
N LEU A 240 -61.88 -7.07 -47.84
CA LEU A 240 -60.47 -6.99 -47.46
C LEU A 240 -59.60 -8.10 -48.08
N VAL A 241 -60.18 -9.02 -48.85
CA VAL A 241 -59.46 -10.15 -49.44
C VAL A 241 -58.66 -9.70 -50.66
N GLU A 242 -57.34 -9.90 -50.62
CA GLU A 242 -56.43 -9.67 -51.75
C GLU A 242 -55.71 -10.95 -52.15
N SER A 243 -55.36 -11.07 -53.43
CA SER A 243 -54.64 -12.23 -53.96
C SER A 243 -53.17 -11.92 -54.25
N TYR A 244 -52.30 -12.90 -54.01
CA TYR A 244 -50.87 -12.81 -54.32
C TYR A 244 -50.41 -14.05 -55.09
N THR A 245 -49.68 -13.86 -56.19
CA THR A 245 -49.09 -14.95 -56.96
C THR A 245 -47.66 -15.23 -56.48
N LEU A 246 -47.43 -16.45 -56.00
CA LEU A 246 -46.13 -16.96 -55.54
C LEU A 246 -45.18 -17.22 -56.73
N PRO A 247 -43.86 -17.31 -56.48
CA PRO A 247 -42.86 -17.59 -57.53
C PRO A 247 -43.08 -18.91 -58.28
N ASP A 248 -43.78 -19.88 -57.68
CA ASP A 248 -44.15 -21.16 -58.29
C ASP A 248 -45.44 -21.08 -59.14
N GLY A 249 -46.05 -19.90 -59.24
CA GLY A 249 -47.30 -19.65 -59.97
C GLY A 249 -48.57 -19.86 -59.15
N ARG A 250 -48.49 -20.35 -57.91
CA ARG A 250 -49.68 -20.55 -57.05
C ARG A 250 -50.21 -19.21 -56.56
N THR A 251 -51.54 -19.05 -56.50
CA THR A 251 -52.16 -17.83 -55.96
C THR A 251 -52.73 -18.07 -54.57
N ILE A 252 -52.27 -17.29 -53.59
CA ILE A 252 -52.76 -17.29 -52.20
C ILE A 252 -53.70 -16.11 -51.96
N LYS A 253 -54.63 -16.24 -51.02
CA LYS A 253 -55.58 -15.17 -50.64
C LYS A 253 -55.37 -14.75 -49.20
N LEU A 254 -55.17 -13.45 -48.96
CA LEU A 254 -54.98 -12.86 -47.64
C LEU A 254 -56.15 -11.95 -47.29
N SER A 255 -56.64 -12.01 -46.05
CA SER A 255 -57.68 -11.14 -45.50
C SER A 255 -57.18 -10.48 -44.22
N GLY A 256 -57.58 -10.99 -43.04
CA GLY A 256 -57.19 -10.46 -41.73
C GLY A 256 -55.68 -10.36 -41.50
N GLU A 257 -54.90 -11.26 -42.10
CA GLU A 257 -53.44 -11.30 -41.95
C GLU A 257 -52.76 -10.01 -42.41
N ARG A 258 -53.41 -9.25 -43.30
CA ARG A 258 -52.89 -8.00 -43.86
C ARG A 258 -52.72 -6.90 -42.81
N PHE A 259 -53.66 -6.79 -41.88
CA PHE A 259 -53.63 -5.76 -40.81
C PHE A 259 -53.31 -6.35 -39.44
N GLU A 260 -53.55 -7.64 -39.21
CA GLU A 260 -53.14 -8.31 -37.98
C GLU A 260 -51.62 -8.47 -37.88
N ALA A 261 -50.91 -8.67 -39.00
CA ALA A 261 -49.46 -8.83 -38.95
C ALA A 261 -48.74 -7.56 -38.45
N PRO A 262 -49.03 -6.34 -38.97
CA PRO A 262 -48.41 -5.10 -38.46
C PRO A 262 -48.89 -4.68 -37.06
N GLU A 263 -49.97 -5.24 -36.52
CA GLU A 263 -50.49 -4.89 -35.20
C GLU A 263 -49.48 -5.20 -34.08
N VAL A 264 -48.51 -6.09 -34.30
CA VAL A 264 -47.41 -6.36 -33.36
C VAL A 264 -46.60 -5.12 -32.99
N LEU A 265 -46.60 -4.06 -33.82
CA LEU A 265 -45.96 -2.79 -33.50
C LEU A 265 -46.71 -2.00 -32.42
N PHE A 266 -48.04 -2.08 -32.39
CA PHE A 266 -48.90 -1.39 -31.43
C PHE A 266 -49.25 -2.29 -30.24
N ARG A 267 -49.27 -3.60 -30.43
CA ARG A 267 -49.51 -4.63 -29.42
C ARG A 267 -48.45 -5.74 -29.45
N PRO A 268 -47.25 -5.48 -28.90
CA PRO A 268 -46.16 -6.46 -28.81
C PRO A 268 -46.50 -7.78 -28.10
N SER A 269 -47.52 -7.79 -27.23
CA SER A 269 -47.97 -9.00 -26.52
C SER A 269 -48.45 -10.12 -27.45
N LEU A 270 -48.78 -9.81 -28.72
CA LEU A 270 -49.07 -10.81 -29.75
C LEU A 270 -47.85 -11.70 -30.10
N LEU A 271 -46.64 -11.19 -29.86
CA LEU A 271 -45.39 -11.94 -29.97
C LEU A 271 -44.96 -12.58 -28.65
N GLY A 272 -45.76 -12.47 -27.58
CA GLY A 272 -45.40 -12.89 -26.23
C GLY A 272 -44.42 -11.95 -25.53
N LEU A 273 -44.27 -10.72 -26.01
CA LEU A 273 -43.37 -9.72 -25.44
C LEU A 273 -44.12 -8.79 -24.48
N ASP A 274 -43.63 -8.65 -23.25
CA ASP A 274 -44.17 -7.74 -22.24
C ASP A 274 -43.57 -6.33 -22.38
N VAL A 275 -43.78 -5.71 -23.55
CA VAL A 275 -43.33 -4.35 -23.85
C VAL A 275 -44.47 -3.52 -24.41
N SER A 276 -44.49 -2.22 -24.09
CA SER A 276 -45.49 -1.31 -24.65
C SER A 276 -45.26 -1.03 -26.13
N GLY A 277 -46.33 -0.89 -26.90
CA GLY A 277 -46.29 -0.59 -28.34
C GLY A 277 -45.71 0.78 -28.67
N VAL A 278 -45.48 1.01 -29.97
CA VAL A 278 -44.77 2.19 -30.48
C VAL A 278 -45.40 3.52 -29.99
N ALA A 279 -46.72 3.65 -29.97
CA ALA A 279 -47.37 4.88 -29.53
C ALA A 279 -47.10 5.22 -28.06
N GLU A 280 -47.21 4.23 -27.18
CA GLU A 280 -46.90 4.45 -25.76
C GLU A 280 -45.41 4.68 -25.54
N GLN A 281 -44.52 4.05 -26.32
CA GLN A 281 -43.10 4.34 -26.24
C GLN A 281 -42.79 5.79 -26.68
N VAL A 282 -43.39 6.28 -27.76
CA VAL A 282 -43.22 7.69 -28.18
C VAL A 282 -43.68 8.63 -27.08
N PHE A 283 -44.83 8.35 -26.47
CA PHE A 283 -45.32 9.12 -25.33
C PHE A 283 -44.35 9.10 -24.13
N LYS A 284 -43.79 7.93 -23.79
CA LYS A 284 -42.82 7.78 -22.69
C LYS A 284 -41.52 8.54 -22.97
N VAL A 285 -41.00 8.45 -24.19
CA VAL A 285 -39.78 9.14 -24.64
C VAL A 285 -39.93 10.65 -24.54
N ILE A 286 -41.04 11.20 -25.02
CA ILE A 286 -41.27 12.66 -24.94
C ILE A 286 -41.39 13.11 -23.48
N ASN A 287 -42.06 12.33 -22.63
CA ASN A 287 -42.25 12.70 -21.22
C ASN A 287 -41.03 12.46 -20.33
N SER A 288 -40.05 11.65 -20.74
CA SER A 288 -38.78 11.53 -20.03
C SER A 288 -37.83 12.70 -20.31
N ALA A 289 -38.04 13.44 -21.41
CA ALA A 289 -37.27 14.64 -21.74
C ALA A 289 -37.54 15.80 -20.74
N PRO A 290 -36.64 16.80 -20.66
CA PRO A 290 -36.84 18.00 -19.84
C PRO A 290 -38.18 18.70 -20.13
N MET A 291 -38.83 19.21 -19.09
CA MET A 291 -40.20 19.75 -19.20
C MET A 291 -40.33 20.87 -20.25
N ASP A 292 -39.30 21.71 -20.38
CA ASP A 292 -39.29 22.87 -21.28
C ASP A 292 -39.33 22.49 -22.76
N ASP A 293 -38.84 21.30 -23.11
CA ASP A 293 -38.73 20.86 -24.51
C ASP A 293 -39.83 19.90 -24.94
N ARG A 294 -40.57 19.29 -24.00
CA ARG A 294 -41.63 18.30 -24.30
C ARG A 294 -42.63 18.81 -25.32
N ARG A 295 -43.03 20.09 -25.20
CA ARG A 295 -43.97 20.71 -26.12
C ARG A 295 -43.42 20.79 -27.54
N LYS A 296 -42.15 21.17 -27.70
CA LYS A 296 -41.47 21.22 -29.01
C LYS A 296 -41.38 19.82 -29.61
N LEU A 297 -41.09 18.82 -28.79
CA LEU A 297 -41.00 17.41 -29.20
C LEU A 297 -42.36 16.85 -29.67
N TYR A 298 -43.47 17.15 -28.98
CA TYR A 298 -44.82 16.78 -29.45
C TYR A 298 -45.21 17.45 -30.77
N GLN A 299 -44.74 18.67 -31.01
CA GLN A 299 -45.00 19.44 -32.23
C GLN A 299 -44.15 18.99 -33.43
N GLN A 300 -43.19 18.08 -33.23
CA GLN A 300 -42.25 17.69 -34.27
C GLN A 300 -41.86 16.22 -34.17
N ILE A 301 -42.79 15.32 -34.48
CA ILE A 301 -42.54 13.87 -34.55
C ILE A 301 -42.31 13.48 -36.01
N VAL A 302 -41.12 12.99 -36.37
CA VAL A 302 -40.76 12.63 -37.74
C VAL A 302 -40.68 11.11 -37.90
N LEU A 303 -41.39 10.57 -38.88
CA LEU A 303 -41.36 9.14 -39.21
C LEU A 303 -40.24 8.82 -40.21
N SER A 304 -39.48 7.77 -39.90
CA SER A 304 -38.40 7.24 -40.73
C SER A 304 -38.44 5.71 -40.80
N GLY A 305 -37.80 5.15 -41.82
CA GLY A 305 -37.62 3.71 -41.97
C GLY A 305 -38.72 3.06 -42.81
N GLY A 306 -38.37 1.93 -43.43
CA GLY A 306 -39.23 1.25 -44.41
C GLY A 306 -40.55 0.77 -43.84
N THR A 307 -40.59 0.38 -42.57
CA THR A 307 -41.79 -0.19 -41.93
C THR A 307 -42.83 0.89 -41.60
N THR A 308 -42.43 2.16 -41.46
CA THR A 308 -43.38 3.28 -41.33
C THR A 308 -44.08 3.63 -42.66
N MET A 309 -43.75 2.93 -43.76
CA MET A 309 -44.41 3.10 -45.06
C MET A 309 -45.79 2.44 -45.15
N TYR A 310 -46.20 1.65 -44.15
CA TYR A 310 -47.54 1.07 -44.17
C TYR A 310 -48.63 2.14 -44.30
N PRO A 311 -49.61 1.94 -45.20
CA PRO A 311 -50.81 2.76 -45.22
C PRO A 311 -51.48 2.75 -43.83
N GLY A 312 -51.89 3.91 -43.33
CA GLY A 312 -52.54 4.04 -42.02
C GLY A 312 -51.61 4.14 -40.81
N PHE A 313 -50.30 3.89 -40.93
CA PHE A 313 -49.39 3.91 -39.78
C PHE A 313 -49.36 5.27 -39.05
N GLY A 314 -49.18 6.36 -39.81
CA GLY A 314 -49.11 7.71 -39.22
C GLY A 314 -50.41 8.15 -38.54
N THR A 315 -51.56 7.88 -39.18
CA THR A 315 -52.88 8.25 -38.63
C THR A 315 -53.25 7.42 -37.40
N ARG A 316 -52.87 6.14 -37.38
CA ARG A 316 -53.03 5.28 -36.20
C ARG A 316 -52.19 5.77 -35.02
N LEU A 317 -50.92 6.10 -35.28
CA LEU A 317 -49.99 6.63 -34.26
C LEU A 317 -50.47 7.97 -33.71
N GLU A 318 -50.95 8.87 -34.56
CA GLU A 318 -51.51 10.16 -34.17
C GLU A 318 -52.70 9.98 -33.20
N ARG A 319 -53.69 9.16 -33.56
CA ARG A 319 -54.85 8.90 -32.72
C ARG A 319 -54.48 8.31 -31.35
N GLU A 320 -53.57 7.33 -31.31
CA GLU A 320 -53.15 6.73 -30.04
C GLU A 320 -52.39 7.72 -29.15
N LEU A 321 -51.54 8.57 -29.75
CA LEU A 321 -50.85 9.62 -29.01
C LEU A 321 -51.80 10.69 -28.50
N GLU A 322 -52.80 11.09 -29.30
CA GLU A 322 -53.86 12.02 -28.88
C GLU A 322 -54.59 11.46 -27.65
N LYS A 323 -55.04 10.20 -27.72
CA LYS A 323 -55.72 9.53 -26.61
C LYS A 323 -54.84 9.49 -25.35
N LEU A 324 -53.57 9.09 -25.47
CA LEU A 324 -52.64 9.05 -24.35
C LEU A 324 -52.38 10.44 -23.73
N TYR A 325 -52.30 11.47 -24.57
CA TYR A 325 -52.11 12.85 -24.14
C TYR A 325 -53.33 13.39 -23.38
N GLU A 326 -54.54 13.13 -23.88
CA GLU A 326 -55.79 13.53 -23.24
C GLU A 326 -55.97 12.87 -21.87
N GLU A 327 -55.78 11.54 -21.82
CA GLU A 327 -55.96 10.75 -20.60
C GLU A 327 -54.92 11.07 -19.52
N ARG A 328 -53.63 11.14 -19.89
CA ARG A 328 -52.53 11.22 -18.91
C ARG A 328 -52.08 12.64 -18.59
N ILE A 329 -52.09 13.56 -19.56
CA ILE A 329 -51.59 14.93 -19.40
C ILE A 329 -52.75 15.90 -19.12
N LEU A 330 -53.75 15.94 -20.00
CA LEU A 330 -54.83 16.92 -19.87
C LEU A 330 -55.81 16.57 -18.75
N LYS A 331 -56.03 15.27 -18.46
CA LYS A 331 -56.94 14.78 -17.40
C LYS A 331 -58.31 15.48 -17.42
N GLY A 332 -58.81 15.83 -18.61
CA GLY A 332 -60.07 16.55 -18.82
C GLY A 332 -60.08 18.05 -18.45
N LYS A 333 -58.93 18.70 -18.24
CA LYS A 333 -58.83 20.09 -17.70
C LYS A 333 -58.54 21.21 -18.71
N SER A 334 -58.42 20.94 -20.01
CA SER A 334 -58.00 21.94 -21.03
C SER A 334 -59.03 22.11 -22.13
N GLU A 335 -59.30 23.35 -22.54
CA GLU A 335 -60.18 23.70 -23.68
C GLU A 335 -59.54 23.46 -25.05
N LYS A 336 -58.21 23.32 -25.14
CA LYS A 336 -57.52 23.03 -26.42
C LYS A 336 -57.44 21.51 -26.66
N PRO A 337 -57.95 21.00 -27.81
CA PRO A 337 -57.89 19.57 -28.14
C PRO A 337 -56.44 19.12 -28.36
N ALA A 338 -56.10 17.88 -27.98
CA ALA A 338 -54.75 17.33 -28.12
C ALA A 338 -54.23 17.38 -29.58
N LYS A 339 -55.15 17.26 -30.54
CA LYS A 339 -54.93 17.45 -31.98
C LYS A 339 -54.25 18.77 -32.37
N SER A 340 -54.35 19.81 -31.54
CA SER A 340 -53.70 21.10 -31.80
C SER A 340 -52.22 21.15 -31.39
N ILE A 341 -51.72 20.13 -30.69
CA ILE A 341 -50.37 20.10 -30.11
C ILE A 341 -49.51 19.03 -30.77
N ILE A 342 -50.07 17.85 -31.04
CA ILE A 342 -49.34 16.73 -31.65
C ILE A 342 -49.25 16.95 -33.15
N ARG A 343 -48.05 16.83 -33.72
CA ARG A 343 -47.83 16.90 -35.16
C ARG A 343 -46.86 15.81 -35.59
N ILE A 344 -47.35 14.93 -36.45
CA ILE A 344 -46.58 13.85 -37.05
C ILE A 344 -46.27 14.19 -38.51
N GLU A 345 -44.99 14.21 -38.85
CA GLU A 345 -44.49 14.39 -40.20
C GLU A 345 -44.09 13.04 -40.79
N ALA A 346 -44.72 12.69 -41.92
CA ALA A 346 -44.46 11.45 -42.65
C ALA A 346 -43.98 11.77 -44.07
N PRO A 347 -42.71 12.17 -44.27
CA PRO A 347 -42.19 12.49 -45.60
C PRO A 347 -42.39 11.33 -46.59
N PRO A 348 -42.68 11.61 -47.88
CA PRO A 348 -42.86 10.56 -48.89
C PRO A 348 -41.57 9.76 -49.15
N ARG A 349 -40.41 10.38 -48.92
CA ARG A 349 -39.08 9.76 -49.09
C ARG A 349 -38.54 9.11 -47.80
N ARG A 350 -39.39 8.87 -46.79
CA ARG A 350 -38.99 8.38 -45.44
C ARG A 350 -38.22 7.06 -45.42
N LYS A 351 -38.36 6.20 -46.44
CA LYS A 351 -37.52 5.01 -46.63
C LYS A 351 -36.03 5.33 -46.78
N ASN A 352 -35.68 6.47 -47.37
CA ASN A 352 -34.29 6.85 -47.69
C ASN A 352 -33.78 8.04 -46.85
N MET A 353 -34.55 8.50 -45.87
CA MET A 353 -34.26 9.72 -45.10
C MET A 353 -32.91 9.68 -44.38
N VAL A 354 -32.58 8.53 -43.77
CA VAL A 354 -31.29 8.33 -43.10
C VAL A 354 -30.11 8.57 -44.06
N PHE A 355 -30.17 8.00 -45.28
CA PHE A 355 -29.14 8.22 -46.30
C PHE A 355 -29.09 9.68 -46.76
N LEU A 356 -30.24 10.29 -47.06
CA LEU A 356 -30.32 11.70 -47.48
C LEU A 356 -29.73 12.63 -46.41
N GLY A 357 -30.02 12.34 -45.15
CA GLY A 357 -29.49 13.04 -43.99
C GLY A 357 -27.99 12.88 -43.86
N GLY A 358 -27.50 11.65 -44.05
CA GLY A 358 -26.08 11.34 -44.11
C GLY A 358 -25.37 12.10 -45.23
N ALA A 359 -25.98 12.21 -46.42
CA ALA A 359 -25.43 12.96 -47.54
C ALA A 359 -25.33 14.46 -47.24
N VAL A 360 -26.40 15.06 -46.70
CA VAL A 360 -26.40 16.48 -46.26
C VAL A 360 -25.36 16.70 -45.16
N TYR A 361 -25.36 15.87 -44.12
CA TYR A 361 -24.42 15.98 -43.01
C TYR A 361 -22.97 15.82 -43.47
N ALA A 362 -22.66 14.76 -44.22
CA ALA A 362 -21.33 14.52 -44.77
C ALA A 362 -20.86 15.67 -45.67
N ASN A 363 -21.74 16.25 -46.48
CA ASN A 363 -21.38 17.39 -47.32
C ASN A 363 -21.11 18.68 -46.51
N LEU A 364 -21.75 18.86 -45.35
CA LEU A 364 -21.49 19.96 -44.43
C LEU A 364 -20.16 19.78 -43.68
N VAL A 365 -19.83 18.55 -43.27
CA VAL A 365 -18.67 18.28 -42.40
C VAL A 365 -17.42 17.77 -43.11
N LYS A 366 -17.46 17.53 -44.42
CA LYS A 366 -16.36 16.91 -45.20
C LYS A 366 -14.98 17.56 -45.02
N ASP A 367 -14.95 18.86 -44.72
CA ASP A 367 -13.73 19.67 -44.57
C ASP A 367 -13.44 20.04 -43.10
N ILE A 368 -14.16 19.47 -42.13
CA ILE A 368 -14.00 19.73 -40.70
C ILE A 368 -13.29 18.55 -40.04
N PRO A 369 -11.96 18.61 -39.79
CA PRO A 369 -11.20 17.45 -39.32
C PRO A 369 -11.72 16.86 -38.00
N SER A 370 -12.30 17.67 -37.11
CA SER A 370 -12.83 17.20 -35.81
C SER A 370 -14.04 16.27 -35.93
N GLN A 371 -14.68 16.18 -37.10
CA GLN A 371 -15.84 15.33 -37.34
C GLN A 371 -15.48 13.95 -37.92
N TRP A 372 -14.20 13.72 -38.23
CA TRP A 372 -13.71 12.51 -38.88
C TRP A 372 -12.56 11.89 -38.07
N VAL A 373 -12.51 10.56 -38.04
CA VAL A 373 -11.37 9.82 -37.48
C VAL A 373 -10.45 9.46 -38.63
N SER A 374 -9.24 10.02 -38.65
CA SER A 374 -8.25 9.68 -39.68
C SER A 374 -7.59 8.34 -39.41
N ARG A 375 -7.20 7.63 -40.47
CA ARG A 375 -6.45 6.37 -40.35
C ARG A 375 -5.14 6.57 -39.60
N ARG A 376 -4.45 7.69 -39.83
CA ARG A 376 -3.17 8.00 -39.16
C ARG A 376 -3.36 8.16 -37.65
N ASP A 377 -4.36 8.93 -37.23
CA ASP A 377 -4.65 9.13 -35.80
C ASP A 377 -5.03 7.79 -35.13
N TYR A 378 -5.76 6.95 -35.87
CA TYR A 378 -6.13 5.61 -35.42
C TYR A 378 -4.93 4.64 -35.33
N GLU A 379 -3.97 4.70 -36.26
CA GLU A 379 -2.73 3.89 -36.23
C GLU A 379 -1.77 4.33 -35.12
N GLU A 380 -1.68 5.64 -34.82
CA GLU A 380 -0.80 6.20 -33.79
C GLU A 380 -1.36 6.01 -32.36
N GLU A 381 -2.68 6.12 -32.15
CA GLU A 381 -3.31 6.11 -30.82
C GLU A 381 -4.18 4.87 -30.51
N GLY A 382 -4.44 4.03 -31.51
CA GLY A 382 -5.27 2.83 -31.41
C GLY A 382 -6.73 3.11 -31.02
N TYR A 383 -7.44 2.07 -30.60
CA TYR A 383 -8.84 2.11 -30.11
C TYR A 383 -9.09 3.05 -28.90
N THR A 384 -8.03 3.61 -28.32
CA THR A 384 -8.07 4.46 -27.12
C THR A 384 -8.69 5.85 -27.32
N MET A 385 -9.02 6.22 -28.56
CA MET A 385 -9.58 7.52 -28.95
C MET A 385 -10.92 7.86 -28.26
N TYR A 386 -11.67 6.87 -27.76
CA TYR A 386 -12.96 7.10 -27.08
C TYR A 386 -12.90 7.35 -25.56
N LYS A 387 -11.74 7.21 -24.89
CA LYS A 387 -11.70 7.06 -23.42
C LYS A 387 -11.13 8.22 -22.59
N ARG A 388 -10.63 9.31 -23.19
CA ARG A 388 -9.50 10.01 -22.55
C ARG A 388 -9.73 11.22 -21.65
N LEU A 389 -10.92 11.79 -21.47
CA LEU A 389 -11.04 13.01 -20.65
C LEU A 389 -12.00 12.92 -19.46
N ARG A 390 -13.18 12.30 -19.62
CA ARG A 390 -14.09 12.04 -18.50
C ARG A 390 -13.63 10.89 -17.60
N CYS A 391 -13.20 9.77 -18.18
CA CYS A 391 -12.65 8.67 -17.37
C CYS A 391 -11.37 9.13 -16.66
N ALA A 392 -10.51 9.92 -17.30
CA ALA A 392 -9.31 10.45 -16.63
C ALA A 392 -9.69 11.34 -15.45
N SER A 393 -10.63 12.28 -15.60
CA SER A 393 -11.06 13.17 -14.51
C SER A 393 -11.75 12.41 -13.37
N VAL A 394 -12.62 11.45 -13.69
CA VAL A 394 -13.30 10.60 -12.68
C VAL A 394 -12.31 9.66 -11.99
N ILE A 395 -11.38 9.06 -12.72
CA ILE A 395 -10.30 8.23 -12.15
C ILE A 395 -9.39 9.08 -11.27
N LEU A 396 -9.03 10.31 -11.69
CA LEU A 396 -8.23 11.24 -10.87
C LEU A 396 -8.95 11.67 -9.60
N ILE A 397 -10.28 11.84 -9.64
CA ILE A 397 -11.10 12.12 -8.45
C ILE A 397 -11.19 10.89 -7.55
N ILE A 398 -11.44 9.69 -8.08
CA ILE A 398 -11.51 8.45 -7.29
C ILE A 398 -10.15 8.14 -6.66
N LEU A 399 -9.06 8.28 -7.41
CA LEU A 399 -7.70 8.13 -6.90
C LEU A 399 -7.39 9.23 -5.87
N GLY A 400 -7.75 10.49 -6.15
CA GLY A 400 -7.57 11.60 -5.22
C GLY A 400 -8.28 11.39 -3.89
N ILE A 401 -9.56 10.99 -3.94
CA ILE A 401 -10.35 10.60 -2.75
C ILE A 401 -9.70 9.41 -2.04
N GLY A 402 -9.31 8.37 -2.78
CA GLY A 402 -8.63 7.20 -2.22
C GLY A 402 -7.33 7.56 -1.48
N PHE A 403 -6.49 8.41 -2.07
CA PHE A 403 -5.26 8.90 -1.44
C PHE A 403 -5.52 9.75 -0.20
N THR A 404 -6.57 10.59 -0.20
CA THR A 404 -6.95 11.38 0.98
C THR A 404 -7.55 10.54 2.11
N ILE A 405 -8.43 9.58 1.80
CA ILE A 405 -8.97 8.65 2.79
C ILE A 405 -7.84 7.78 3.37
N GLY A 406 -6.94 7.29 2.52
CA GLY A 406 -5.74 6.58 2.95
C GLY A 406 -4.85 7.43 3.86
N SER A 407 -4.65 8.71 3.54
CA SER A 407 -3.90 9.65 4.39
C SER A 407 -4.58 9.91 5.73
N ILE A 408 -5.90 10.12 5.76
CA ILE A 408 -6.68 10.31 6.99
C ILE A 408 -6.61 9.05 7.87
N LEU A 409 -6.72 7.86 7.27
CA LEU A 409 -6.59 6.59 7.98
C LEU A 409 -5.17 6.42 8.56
N LEU A 410 -4.13 6.76 7.80
CA LEU A 410 -2.73 6.78 8.28
C LEU A 410 -2.50 7.85 9.35
N LEU A 411 -3.20 8.98 9.34
CA LEU A 411 -3.13 9.98 10.40
C LEU A 411 -3.82 9.50 11.69
N ALA A 412 -4.95 8.81 11.56
CA ALA A 412 -5.71 8.29 12.70
C ALA A 412 -5.08 7.03 13.33
N LEU A 413 -4.56 6.11 12.51
CA LEU A 413 -4.08 4.80 12.95
C LEU A 413 -2.57 4.60 12.81
N GLY A 414 -1.87 5.47 12.08
CA GLY A 414 -0.44 5.28 11.77
C GLY A 414 0.46 5.33 13.00
N SER A 415 0.14 6.16 14.00
CA SER A 415 0.86 6.16 15.29
C SER A 415 0.74 4.81 16.00
N SER A 416 -0.49 4.28 16.09
CA SER A 416 -0.76 2.96 16.68
C SER A 416 -0.07 1.82 15.93
N LEU A 417 -0.03 1.87 14.59
CA LEU A 417 0.69 0.90 13.78
C LEU A 417 2.20 0.95 14.01
N ILE A 418 2.79 2.15 14.05
CA ILE A 418 4.21 2.33 14.37
C ILE A 418 4.51 1.80 15.77
N ASP A 419 3.71 2.19 16.77
CA ASP A 419 3.90 1.75 18.15
C ASP A 419 3.81 0.22 18.27
N ASN A 420 2.88 -0.42 17.56
CA ASN A 420 2.75 -1.87 17.55
C ASN A 420 3.90 -2.57 16.82
N SER A 421 4.40 -1.99 15.73
CA SER A 421 5.59 -2.48 15.04
C SER A 421 6.85 -2.34 15.90
N VAL A 422 7.00 -1.21 16.60
CA VAL A 422 8.12 -0.96 17.54
C VAL A 422 8.05 -1.97 18.70
N LYS A 423 6.87 -2.17 19.31
CA LYS A 423 6.68 -3.17 20.39
C LYS A 423 7.14 -4.57 19.97
N LYS A 424 6.68 -5.07 18.82
CA LYS A 424 7.08 -6.39 18.31
C LYS A 424 8.57 -6.51 18.02
N GLN A 425 9.20 -5.44 17.54
CA GLN A 425 10.65 -5.41 17.28
C GLN A 425 11.49 -5.24 18.55
N SER A 426 10.86 -4.85 19.66
CA SER A 426 11.47 -4.62 20.97
C SER A 426 11.36 -5.84 21.92
N GLU A 427 10.94 -6.99 21.42
CA GLU A 427 10.98 -8.26 22.15
C GLU A 427 12.36 -8.93 21.99
N LEU A 428 12.89 -9.59 23.02
CA LEU A 428 14.09 -10.44 22.92
C LEU A 428 13.73 -11.82 22.37
N LYS A 429 13.30 -11.84 21.11
CA LYS A 429 12.90 -13.04 20.38
C LYS A 429 13.72 -13.18 19.10
N GLN A 430 14.13 -14.40 18.79
CA GLN A 430 14.92 -14.65 17.59
C GLN A 430 14.22 -14.11 16.33
N GLY A 431 14.94 -13.27 15.56
CA GLY A 431 14.42 -12.60 14.36
C GLY A 431 13.95 -11.16 14.58
N THR A 432 13.91 -10.66 15.82
CA THR A 432 13.68 -9.23 16.10
C THR A 432 14.98 -8.44 16.07
N PHE A 433 14.87 -7.13 15.83
CA PHE A 433 16.03 -6.24 15.85
C PHE A 433 16.69 -6.17 17.23
N LEU A 434 15.91 -6.09 18.32
CA LEU A 434 16.46 -6.00 19.67
C LEU A 434 17.23 -7.27 20.06
N TYR A 435 16.77 -8.45 19.65
CA TYR A 435 17.48 -9.71 19.89
C TYR A 435 18.85 -9.74 19.21
N ASP A 436 18.92 -9.32 17.94
CA ASP A 436 20.19 -9.24 17.21
C ASP A 436 21.16 -8.28 17.91
N ALA A 437 20.67 -7.11 18.33
CA ALA A 437 21.49 -6.10 19.00
C ALA A 437 21.94 -6.52 20.41
N TRP A 438 21.10 -7.26 21.14
CA TRP A 438 21.43 -7.79 22.47
C TRP A 438 22.46 -8.92 22.40
N ARG A 439 22.31 -9.82 21.43
CA ARG A 439 23.20 -10.97 21.22
C ARG A 439 24.57 -10.53 20.76
N ASP A 440 24.60 -9.75 19.67
CA ASP A 440 25.80 -9.28 19.02
C ASP A 440 25.75 -7.74 19.01
N SER A 441 26.34 -7.13 20.05
CA SER A 441 26.33 -5.67 20.22
C SER A 441 26.81 -4.99 18.94
N PRO A 442 25.99 -4.09 18.35
CA PRO A 442 26.40 -3.36 17.15
C PRO A 442 27.44 -2.29 17.50
N VAL A 443 27.57 -1.89 18.76
CA VAL A 443 28.49 -0.85 19.17
C VAL A 443 29.82 -1.49 19.61
N PRO A 444 30.97 -1.10 19.02
CA PRO A 444 32.26 -1.56 19.49
C PRO A 444 32.53 -1.03 20.90
N LEU A 445 32.95 -1.92 21.79
CA LEU A 445 33.30 -1.59 23.17
C LEU A 445 34.81 -1.43 23.27
N TYR A 446 35.24 -0.31 23.86
CA TYR A 446 36.63 -0.06 24.17
C TYR A 446 36.76 0.21 25.66
N ILE A 447 37.65 -0.52 26.33
CA ILE A 447 38.02 -0.21 27.71
C ILE A 447 39.34 0.56 27.69
N SER A 448 39.29 1.79 28.19
CA SER A 448 40.45 2.66 28.38
C SER A 448 40.85 2.62 29.85
N ILE A 449 42.03 2.08 30.13
CA ILE A 449 42.51 1.90 31.49
C ILE A 449 43.56 2.95 31.80
N TYR A 450 43.44 3.59 32.95
CA TYR A 450 44.35 4.60 33.46
C TYR A 450 44.89 4.14 34.79
N VAL A 451 46.20 3.96 34.88
CA VAL A 451 46.86 3.43 36.08
C VAL A 451 47.54 4.57 36.83
N PHE A 452 47.45 4.55 38.16
CA PHE A 452 48.13 5.51 39.02
C PHE A 452 49.50 4.97 39.42
N ASP A 453 50.53 5.55 38.82
CA ASP A 453 51.94 5.24 39.05
C ASP A 453 52.45 6.03 40.27
N LEU A 454 52.95 5.32 41.28
CA LEU A 454 53.46 5.91 42.50
C LEU A 454 54.83 6.56 42.26
N THR A 455 54.98 7.83 42.65
CA THR A 455 56.21 8.61 42.37
C THR A 455 57.16 8.73 43.57
N ASP A 456 56.63 8.56 44.79
CA ASP A 456 57.41 8.56 46.04
C ASP A 456 56.94 7.44 46.98
N THR A 457 57.81 7.02 47.89
CA THR A 457 57.49 6.01 48.91
C THR A 457 57.58 6.57 50.33
N ASP A 458 57.76 7.89 50.47
CA ASP A 458 58.00 8.56 51.76
C ASP A 458 56.77 8.49 52.66
N PHE A 459 55.58 8.47 52.07
CA PHE A 459 54.31 8.39 52.79
C PHE A 459 54.19 7.12 53.66
N LEU A 460 54.89 6.03 53.32
CA LEU A 460 54.92 4.80 54.12
C LEU A 460 55.50 5.03 55.53
N ASN A 461 56.39 6.01 55.67
CA ASN A 461 56.98 6.43 56.94
C ASN A 461 56.11 7.47 57.68
N GLY A 462 54.93 7.83 57.15
CA GLY A 462 54.00 8.80 57.73
C GLY A 462 54.37 10.27 57.54
N SER A 463 55.43 10.56 56.77
CA SER A 463 56.00 11.90 56.58
C SER A 463 55.25 12.77 55.56
N SER A 464 54.56 12.17 54.59
CA SER A 464 53.85 12.84 53.51
C SER A 464 52.54 12.12 53.15
N LYS A 465 51.81 12.66 52.16
CA LYS A 465 50.74 11.94 51.45
C LYS A 465 51.34 11.21 50.25
N PRO A 466 50.68 10.15 49.73
CA PRO A 466 51.13 9.53 48.50
C PRO A 466 51.06 10.51 47.32
N HIS A 467 52.12 10.65 46.54
CA HIS A 467 52.09 11.35 45.26
C HIS A 467 52.04 10.35 44.11
N ILE A 468 51.01 10.48 43.28
CA ILE A 468 50.75 9.61 42.14
C ILE A 468 50.76 10.40 40.84
N ARG A 469 51.06 9.70 39.75
CA ARG A 469 50.94 10.20 38.39
C ARG A 469 50.08 9.25 37.57
N GLN A 470 49.03 9.77 36.95
CA GLN A 470 48.22 8.99 36.02
C GLN A 470 49.03 8.64 34.76
N ARG A 471 48.94 7.38 34.33
CA ARG A 471 49.47 6.88 33.06
C ARG A 471 48.35 6.20 32.26
N GLY A 472 48.40 6.33 30.95
CA GLY A 472 47.37 5.83 30.03
C GLY A 472 46.81 6.91 29.10
N PRO A 473 45.77 6.60 28.32
CA PRO A 473 45.01 5.34 28.36
C PRO A 473 45.79 4.15 27.80
N PHE A 474 45.60 3.00 28.43
CA PHE A 474 45.88 1.68 27.85
C PHE A 474 44.55 1.15 27.32
N VAL A 475 44.40 1.15 26.00
CA VAL A 475 43.12 0.86 25.33
C VAL A 475 43.08 -0.59 24.90
N TYR A 476 42.00 -1.27 25.28
CA TYR A 476 41.70 -2.62 24.81
C TYR A 476 40.34 -2.62 24.11
N LYS A 477 40.24 -3.30 22.98
CA LYS A 477 38.96 -3.65 22.36
C LYS A 477 38.34 -4.79 23.14
N GLU A 478 37.13 -4.57 23.65
CA GLU A 478 36.35 -5.57 24.36
C GLU A 478 35.36 -6.24 23.41
N GLU A 479 35.38 -7.57 23.37
CA GLU A 479 34.37 -8.37 22.67
C GLU A 479 33.56 -9.18 23.68
N ARG A 480 32.24 -8.97 23.66
CA ARG A 480 31.28 -9.70 24.50
C ARG A 480 30.56 -10.74 23.66
N LYS A 481 30.58 -11.99 24.10
CA LYS A 481 29.85 -13.08 23.44
C LYS A 481 28.88 -13.71 24.43
N LYS A 482 27.60 -13.63 24.09
CA LYS A 482 26.53 -14.33 24.81
C LYS A 482 26.42 -15.76 24.29
N THR A 483 26.68 -16.74 25.16
CA THR A 483 26.67 -18.18 24.86
C THR A 483 25.64 -18.91 25.73
N ASN A 484 25.38 -20.19 25.40
CA ASN A 484 24.42 -21.03 26.12
C ASN A 484 23.01 -20.42 26.26
N ILE A 485 22.57 -19.70 25.24
CA ILE A 485 21.29 -19.00 25.22
C ILE A 485 20.14 -20.01 25.22
N ARG A 486 19.28 -19.97 26.24
CA ARG A 486 18.08 -20.83 26.34
C ARG A 486 16.84 -19.98 26.60
N THR A 487 15.81 -20.19 25.80
CA THR A 487 14.50 -19.55 26.00
C THR A 487 13.55 -20.51 26.71
N TYR A 488 12.84 -20.03 27.71
CA TYR A 488 11.92 -20.83 28.52
C TYR A 488 10.46 -20.47 28.22
N ILE A 489 9.56 -21.39 28.56
CA ILE A 489 8.10 -21.26 28.33
C ILE A 489 7.49 -20.13 29.16
N ASN A 490 8.08 -19.84 30.33
CA ASN A 490 7.70 -18.68 31.15
C ASN A 490 8.20 -17.34 30.59
N GLU A 491 8.56 -17.30 29.31
CA GLU A 491 8.94 -16.07 28.61
C GLU A 491 10.20 -15.42 29.24
N THR A 492 11.12 -16.24 29.74
CA THR A 492 12.46 -15.77 30.17
C THR A 492 13.53 -16.30 29.23
N ILE A 493 14.67 -15.65 29.21
CA ILE A 493 15.83 -16.08 28.45
C ILE A 493 17.05 -16.12 29.37
N SER A 494 17.76 -17.25 29.37
CA SER A 494 19.04 -17.36 30.06
C SER A 494 20.21 -17.31 29.10
N TYR A 495 21.34 -16.82 29.58
CA TYR A 495 22.59 -16.77 28.85
C TYR A 495 23.78 -16.71 29.80
N GLN A 496 24.96 -17.00 29.27
CA GLN A 496 26.25 -16.72 29.90
C GLN A 496 27.02 -15.75 29.01
N GLU A 497 27.72 -14.81 29.63
CA GLU A 497 28.53 -13.82 28.90
C GLU A 497 30.01 -14.10 29.10
N THR A 498 30.74 -14.19 27.99
CA THR A 498 32.21 -14.25 27.97
C THR A 498 32.74 -12.93 27.41
N ARG A 499 33.75 -12.37 28.07
CA ARG A 499 34.41 -11.13 27.67
C ARG A 499 35.85 -11.43 27.27
N THR A 500 36.31 -10.87 26.15
CA THR A 500 37.70 -10.96 25.71
C THR A 500 38.25 -9.59 25.40
N TYR A 501 39.47 -9.31 25.84
CA TYR A 501 40.12 -8.01 25.68
C TYR A 501 41.33 -8.13 24.76
N THR A 502 41.38 -7.30 23.72
CA THR A 502 42.50 -7.24 22.76
C THR A 502 43.18 -5.89 22.84
N PHE A 503 44.49 -5.85 23.07
CA PHE A 503 45.23 -4.59 23.23
C PHE A 503 45.31 -3.81 21.90
N GLU A 504 44.92 -2.53 21.94
CA GLU A 504 44.92 -1.62 20.78
C GLU A 504 46.10 -0.65 20.90
N ARG A 505 47.25 -1.03 20.33
CA ARG A 505 48.48 -0.24 20.45
C ARG A 505 48.33 1.19 19.90
N GLU A 506 47.65 1.36 18.77
CA GLU A 506 47.51 2.66 18.09
C GLU A 506 46.65 3.66 18.88
N ARG A 507 45.72 3.17 19.71
CA ARG A 507 44.84 3.98 20.55
C ARG A 507 45.40 4.21 21.97
N SER A 508 46.45 3.48 22.33
CA SER A 508 47.08 3.54 23.65
C SER A 508 48.20 4.57 23.69
N ALA A 509 48.32 5.31 24.80
CA ALA A 509 49.42 6.25 25.00
C ALA A 509 50.77 5.53 25.08
N GLU A 510 50.79 4.37 25.75
CA GLU A 510 52.00 3.59 26.03
C GLU A 510 51.76 2.09 25.76
N PRO A 511 52.81 1.28 25.52
CA PRO A 511 52.67 -0.18 25.37
C PRO A 511 52.25 -0.88 26.68
N GLU A 512 51.55 -2.01 26.60
CA GLU A 512 51.10 -2.76 27.80
C GLU A 512 52.24 -3.38 28.63
N ASN A 513 53.46 -3.52 28.08
CA ASN A 513 54.63 -4.00 28.82
C ASN A 513 55.34 -2.90 29.62
N THR A 514 54.75 -1.71 29.70
CA THR A 514 55.26 -0.57 30.46
C THR A 514 55.25 -0.88 31.96
N ASN A 515 56.38 -0.68 32.64
CA ASN A 515 56.48 -0.89 34.09
C ASN A 515 55.82 0.24 34.87
N ILE A 516 55.12 -0.12 35.94
CA ILE A 516 54.46 0.76 36.90
C ILE A 516 54.87 0.40 38.32
N THR A 517 54.85 1.38 39.22
CA THR A 517 55.04 1.19 40.66
C THR A 517 53.71 1.44 41.36
N THR A 518 53.24 0.50 42.18
CA THR A 518 51.95 0.63 42.88
C THR A 518 51.93 -0.20 44.17
N MET A 519 50.86 -0.10 44.95
CA MET A 519 50.68 -0.86 46.19
C MET A 519 50.55 -2.35 45.90
N ASN A 520 51.25 -3.18 46.69
CA ASN A 520 51.17 -4.63 46.57
C ASN A 520 49.80 -5.13 47.08
N ILE A 521 49.01 -5.71 46.18
CA ILE A 521 47.64 -6.17 46.44
C ILE A 521 47.62 -7.27 47.51
N VAL A 522 48.52 -8.26 47.40
CA VAL A 522 48.59 -9.39 48.33
C VAL A 522 49.02 -8.93 49.71
N TYR A 523 50.07 -8.11 49.76
CA TYR A 523 50.56 -7.52 51.01
C TYR A 523 49.45 -6.77 51.74
N MET A 524 48.73 -5.88 51.04
CA MET A 524 47.65 -5.09 51.64
C MET A 524 46.45 -5.95 52.03
N THR A 525 46.17 -7.04 51.31
CA THR A 525 45.11 -7.99 51.67
C THR A 525 45.41 -8.68 52.98
N LEU A 526 46.63 -9.19 53.14
CA LEU A 526 47.04 -9.85 54.38
C LEU A 526 47.06 -8.89 55.56
N VAL A 527 47.57 -7.66 55.38
CA VAL A 527 47.55 -6.61 56.41
C VAL A 527 46.12 -6.30 56.86
N ASN A 528 45.19 -6.06 55.92
CA ASN A 528 43.79 -5.79 56.24
C ASN A 528 43.09 -7.00 56.90
N TYR A 529 43.50 -8.23 56.56
CA TYR A 529 43.02 -9.44 57.21
C TYR A 529 43.51 -9.53 58.66
N LEU A 530 44.77 -9.22 58.94
CA LEU A 530 45.35 -9.23 60.29
C LEU A 530 44.69 -8.25 61.28
N GLN A 531 44.08 -7.20 60.75
CA GLN A 531 43.31 -6.22 61.52
C GLN A 531 41.92 -6.71 61.92
N MET A 532 41.44 -7.84 61.41
CA MET A 532 40.17 -8.42 61.86
C MET A 532 40.28 -8.94 63.30
N GLU A 533 39.25 -8.67 64.12
CA GLU A 533 39.24 -9.03 65.55
C GLU A 533 39.38 -10.54 65.82
N ASN A 534 38.96 -11.39 64.87
CA ASN A 534 38.98 -12.84 65.01
C ASN A 534 40.36 -13.49 64.74
N VAL A 535 41.38 -12.71 64.36
CA VAL A 535 42.71 -13.26 64.06
C VAL A 535 43.56 -13.36 65.34
N PRO A 536 44.00 -14.57 65.73
CA PRO A 536 44.82 -14.75 66.94
C PRO A 536 46.14 -13.98 66.88
N ALA A 537 46.59 -13.44 68.01
CA ALA A 537 47.82 -12.64 68.09
C ALA A 537 49.08 -13.39 67.60
N ILE A 538 49.13 -14.72 67.78
CA ILE A 538 50.23 -15.55 67.28
C ILE A 538 50.28 -15.60 65.76
N VAL A 539 49.11 -15.66 65.10
CA VAL A 539 48.99 -15.63 63.64
C VAL A 539 49.39 -14.24 63.12
N ARG A 540 48.96 -13.17 63.80
CA ARG A 540 49.36 -11.80 63.47
C ARG A 540 50.87 -11.62 63.46
N ARG A 541 51.56 -12.14 64.49
CA ARG A 541 53.02 -12.09 64.57
C ARG A 541 53.70 -12.94 63.49
N MET A 542 53.26 -14.19 63.28
CA MET A 542 53.84 -15.08 62.28
C MET A 542 53.70 -14.53 60.86
N VAL A 543 52.51 -14.04 60.49
CA VAL A 543 52.25 -13.46 59.17
C VAL A 543 52.98 -12.12 59.00
N GLY A 544 53.06 -11.29 60.05
CA GLY A 544 53.84 -10.04 60.02
C GLY A 544 55.34 -10.26 59.80
N GLU A 545 55.93 -11.26 60.47
CA GLU A 545 57.32 -11.69 60.25
C GLU A 545 57.51 -12.25 58.83
N LEU A 546 56.59 -13.07 58.33
CA LEU A 546 56.63 -13.63 56.97
C LEU A 546 56.57 -12.53 55.90
N LEU A 547 55.65 -11.57 56.05
CA LEU A 547 55.51 -10.42 55.16
C LEU A 547 56.78 -9.58 55.11
N SER A 548 57.44 -9.38 56.26
CA SER A 548 58.67 -8.58 56.36
C SER A 548 59.87 -9.24 55.67
N VAL A 549 59.84 -10.57 55.46
CA VAL A 549 60.92 -11.35 54.84
C VAL A 549 60.69 -11.58 53.35
N GLN A 550 59.46 -11.91 52.96
CA GLN A 550 59.16 -12.38 51.61
C GLN A 550 58.53 -11.32 50.70
N GLU A 551 57.96 -10.25 51.24
CA GLU A 551 57.20 -9.27 50.46
C GLU A 551 57.52 -7.82 50.81
N LYS A 552 57.06 -6.91 49.94
CA LYS A 552 57.16 -5.46 50.15
C LYS A 552 55.79 -4.81 49.98
N PRO A 553 55.51 -3.69 50.69
CA PRO A 553 54.24 -2.96 50.55
C PRO A 553 54.03 -2.36 49.15
N ILE A 554 55.10 -2.24 48.36
CA ILE A 554 55.11 -1.70 47.00
C ILE A 554 55.58 -2.79 46.05
N MET A 555 54.91 -2.89 44.91
CA MET A 555 55.24 -3.81 43.83
C MET A 555 55.57 -3.06 42.54
N GLN A 556 56.34 -3.72 41.67
CA GLN A 556 56.67 -3.26 40.32
C GLN A 556 56.34 -4.35 39.33
N HIS A 557 55.41 -4.07 38.43
CA HIS A 557 54.98 -4.98 37.38
C HIS A 557 54.78 -4.21 36.09
N SER A 558 54.77 -4.93 34.96
CA SER A 558 54.24 -4.34 33.73
C SER A 558 52.73 -4.12 33.86
N VAL A 559 52.17 -3.17 33.11
CA VAL A 559 50.72 -2.93 33.08
C VAL A 559 49.97 -4.20 32.71
N LYS A 560 50.47 -5.00 31.76
CA LYS A 560 49.88 -6.28 31.36
C LYS A 560 49.76 -7.25 32.53
N GLU A 561 50.85 -7.46 33.27
CA GLU A 561 50.89 -8.35 34.43
C GLU A 561 49.97 -7.85 35.54
N PHE A 562 50.02 -6.55 35.83
CA PHE A 562 49.18 -5.93 36.84
C PHE A 562 47.68 -6.08 36.54
N LEU A 563 47.27 -5.89 35.29
CA LEU A 563 45.87 -5.94 34.88
C LEU A 563 45.36 -7.38 34.76
N TRP A 564 46.10 -8.25 34.08
CA TRP A 564 45.59 -9.56 33.64
C TRP A 564 46.04 -10.74 34.50
N GLY A 565 47.07 -10.58 35.32
CA GLY A 565 47.59 -11.66 36.14
C GLY A 565 49.10 -11.66 36.23
N TYR A 566 49.60 -11.81 37.45
CA TYR A 566 50.96 -12.21 37.74
C TYR A 566 50.98 -13.29 38.82
N GLN A 567 52.06 -14.08 38.85
CA GLN A 567 52.28 -15.05 39.90
C GLN A 567 52.93 -14.38 41.11
N ASP A 568 52.28 -14.49 42.27
CA ASP A 568 52.78 -13.90 43.52
C ASP A 568 53.63 -14.91 44.30
N PRO A 569 54.90 -14.59 44.67
CA PRO A 569 55.78 -15.52 45.37
C PRO A 569 55.26 -15.99 46.73
N LEU A 570 54.60 -15.10 47.47
CA LEU A 570 54.03 -15.41 48.77
C LEU A 570 52.81 -16.31 48.63
N LEU A 571 51.87 -16.00 47.72
CA LEU A 571 50.74 -16.89 47.46
C LEU A 571 51.18 -18.24 46.92
N HIS A 572 52.22 -18.32 46.11
CA HIS A 572 52.78 -19.60 45.67
C HIS A 572 53.27 -20.45 46.85
N THR A 573 53.95 -19.82 47.82
CA THR A 573 54.39 -20.48 49.06
C THR A 573 53.19 -20.88 49.92
N LEU A 574 52.22 -19.99 50.14
CA LEU A 574 51.04 -20.25 50.96
C LEU A 574 50.12 -21.30 50.35
N LYS A 575 49.95 -21.34 49.02
CA LYS A 575 49.19 -22.38 48.31
C LYS A 575 49.81 -23.76 48.48
N LYS A 576 51.14 -23.82 48.52
CA LYS A 576 51.88 -25.07 48.73
C LYS A 576 51.75 -25.58 50.17
N GLU A 577 51.89 -24.70 51.15
CA GLU A 577 51.88 -25.06 52.58
C GLU A 577 50.44 -25.18 53.16
N PHE A 578 49.49 -24.40 52.63
CA PHE A 578 48.10 -24.32 53.09
C PHE A 578 47.08 -24.38 51.93
N PRO A 579 47.06 -25.47 51.14
CA PRO A 579 46.20 -25.61 49.96
C PRO A 579 44.69 -25.58 50.25
N GLU A 580 44.27 -25.82 51.50
CA GLU A 580 42.86 -25.75 51.92
C GLU A 580 42.35 -24.31 52.14
N ILE A 581 43.26 -23.33 52.25
CA ILE A 581 42.95 -21.92 52.53
C ILE A 581 43.26 -21.05 51.30
N VAL A 582 44.42 -21.27 50.67
CA VAL A 582 44.87 -20.52 49.51
C VAL A 582 44.89 -21.45 48.30
N THR A 583 43.97 -21.24 47.36
CA THR A 583 43.78 -22.11 46.19
C THR A 583 44.44 -21.55 44.93
N THR A 584 44.79 -20.26 44.92
CA THR A 584 45.42 -19.57 43.79
C THR A 584 46.75 -18.95 44.18
N ASP A 585 47.66 -18.89 43.21
CA ASP A 585 48.92 -18.15 43.27
C ASP A 585 48.98 -17.04 42.20
N GLN A 586 47.84 -16.76 41.57
CA GLN A 586 47.66 -15.70 40.57
C GLN A 586 46.92 -14.51 41.18
N VAL A 587 47.35 -13.30 40.84
CA VAL A 587 46.78 -12.04 41.31
C VAL A 587 46.61 -11.11 40.13
N SER A 588 45.46 -10.43 40.06
CA SER A 588 45.21 -9.43 39.03
C SER A 588 44.33 -8.30 39.55
N ALA A 589 44.52 -7.09 39.01
CA ALA A 589 43.65 -5.96 39.33
C ALA A 589 42.21 -6.15 38.78
N PHE A 590 42.04 -6.97 37.75
CA PHE A 590 40.76 -7.37 37.15
C PHE A 590 40.33 -8.80 37.52
N TYR A 591 40.70 -9.28 38.71
CA TYR A 591 40.46 -10.66 39.16
C TYR A 591 39.02 -11.16 38.92
N ALA A 592 38.02 -10.36 39.30
CA ALA A 592 36.61 -10.68 39.08
C ALA A 592 36.25 -10.83 37.59
N SER A 593 36.85 -10.05 36.69
CA SER A 593 36.55 -10.06 35.26
C SER A 593 37.27 -11.17 34.49
N VAL A 594 38.35 -11.75 35.03
CA VAL A 594 39.14 -12.80 34.36
C VAL A 594 38.72 -14.20 34.80
N GLU A 595 38.50 -14.44 36.11
CA GLU A 595 38.14 -15.78 36.60
C GLU A 595 36.63 -16.08 36.55
N GLN A 596 35.76 -15.06 36.60
CA GLN A 596 34.30 -15.24 36.59
C GLN A 596 33.66 -15.09 35.20
N ALA A 597 34.46 -14.75 34.17
CA ALA A 597 33.96 -14.60 32.81
C ALA A 597 33.47 -15.94 32.25
N GLY A 598 32.21 -16.00 31.82
CA GLY A 598 31.59 -17.19 31.24
C GLY A 598 30.99 -18.19 32.24
N SER A 599 31.20 -18.04 33.56
CA SER A 599 30.56 -18.90 34.57
C SER A 599 29.21 -18.36 35.03
N ASN A 600 29.07 -17.03 35.13
CA ASN A 600 27.85 -16.37 35.57
C ASN A 600 26.66 -16.62 34.63
N ILE A 601 25.52 -17.02 35.21
CA ILE A 601 24.27 -17.29 34.50
C ILE A 601 23.28 -16.17 34.79
N PHE A 602 22.88 -15.47 33.74
CA PHE A 602 21.84 -14.44 33.80
C PHE A 602 20.53 -15.04 33.31
N LEU A 603 19.46 -14.84 34.06
CA LEU A 603 18.09 -15.09 33.62
C LEU A 603 17.37 -13.74 33.55
N ILE A 604 16.99 -13.35 32.33
CA ILE A 604 16.35 -12.06 32.07
C ILE A 604 14.95 -12.24 31.50
N ASN A 605 14.12 -11.24 31.70
CA ASN A 605 12.81 -11.14 31.07
C ASN A 605 12.97 -10.84 29.57
N ASN A 606 12.31 -11.62 28.71
CA ASN A 606 12.46 -11.50 27.26
C ASN A 606 11.45 -10.53 26.59
N GLY A 607 10.54 -9.91 27.34
CA GLY A 607 9.54 -8.97 26.83
C GLY A 607 8.38 -9.61 26.05
N VAL A 608 8.41 -10.92 25.80
CA VAL A 608 7.30 -11.66 25.19
C VAL A 608 6.20 -11.82 26.25
N GLY A 609 4.95 -11.62 25.85
CA GLY A 609 3.78 -11.76 26.71
C GLY A 609 2.51 -11.95 25.89
N SER A 610 1.45 -12.45 26.54
CA SER A 610 0.09 -12.48 26.00
C SER A 610 -0.50 -11.07 25.87
N ASP A 611 -1.54 -10.88 25.04
CA ASP A 611 -2.13 -9.55 24.78
C ASP A 611 -2.54 -8.78 26.06
N SER A 612 -2.85 -9.47 27.18
CA SER A 612 -3.23 -8.84 28.44
C SER A 612 -2.05 -8.31 29.27
N ASN A 613 -0.86 -8.91 29.19
CA ASN A 613 0.32 -8.55 29.99
C ASN A 613 1.53 -8.08 29.15
N HIS A 614 1.41 -8.07 27.82
CA HIS A 614 2.50 -7.74 26.91
C HIS A 614 3.16 -6.37 27.19
N ARG A 615 2.38 -5.34 27.54
CA ARG A 615 2.92 -4.01 27.85
C ARG A 615 3.78 -3.99 29.10
N GLU A 616 3.36 -4.70 30.15
CA GLU A 616 4.12 -4.80 31.41
C GLU A 616 5.41 -5.58 31.18
N ARG A 617 5.32 -6.68 30.44
CA ARG A 617 6.47 -7.52 30.08
C ARG A 617 7.51 -6.76 29.25
N LEU A 618 7.06 -5.96 28.28
CA LEU A 618 7.94 -5.07 27.50
C LEU A 618 8.65 -4.03 28.35
N ASN A 619 8.01 -3.49 29.39
CA ASN A 619 8.66 -2.54 30.31
C ASN A 619 9.74 -3.19 31.18
N ASP A 620 9.70 -4.52 31.32
CA ASP A 620 10.71 -5.30 32.04
C ASP A 620 11.69 -6.02 31.10
N VAL A 621 11.67 -5.78 29.79
CA VAL A 621 12.58 -6.45 28.85
C VAL A 621 14.05 -6.18 29.22
N GLY A 622 14.87 -7.24 29.25
CA GLY A 622 16.27 -7.14 29.64
C GLY A 622 16.52 -7.06 31.15
N LYS A 623 15.47 -6.93 31.97
CA LYS A 623 15.58 -6.93 33.44
C LYS A 623 16.00 -8.30 33.94
N ILE A 624 16.94 -8.32 34.87
CA ILE A 624 17.45 -9.54 35.48
C ILE A 624 16.46 -10.02 36.52
N GLU A 625 15.93 -11.23 36.31
CA GLU A 625 15.06 -11.90 37.29
C GLU A 625 15.88 -12.78 38.24
N ARG A 626 16.93 -13.42 37.73
CA ARG A 626 17.86 -14.21 38.55
C ARG A 626 19.29 -14.07 38.07
N PHE A 627 20.20 -14.02 39.02
CA PHE A 627 21.64 -14.08 38.79
C PHE A 627 22.18 -15.30 39.53
N ASN A 628 22.85 -16.21 38.82
CA ASN A 628 23.34 -17.47 39.39
C ASN A 628 22.27 -18.25 40.18
N PHE A 629 21.06 -18.31 39.61
CA PHE A 629 19.86 -18.96 40.18
C PHE A 629 19.22 -18.27 41.39
N GLU A 630 19.85 -17.22 41.93
CA GLU A 630 19.34 -16.45 43.05
C GLU A 630 18.57 -15.20 42.62
N THR A 631 17.61 -14.79 43.44
CA THR A 631 16.82 -13.55 43.22
C THR A 631 17.36 -12.36 44.01
N HIS A 632 18.19 -12.63 45.03
CA HIS A 632 18.83 -11.65 45.89
C HIS A 632 20.30 -12.01 46.03
N LEU A 633 21.14 -11.01 46.20
CA LEU A 633 22.56 -11.18 46.46
C LEU A 633 22.76 -11.66 47.91
N PRO A 634 23.81 -12.44 48.19
CA PRO A 634 24.12 -12.89 49.54
C PRO A 634 25.11 -11.98 50.28
N TYR A 635 25.44 -10.79 49.75
CA TYR A 635 26.64 -10.03 50.15
C TYR A 635 26.37 -8.91 51.15
N TRP A 636 25.17 -8.33 51.15
CA TRP A 636 24.85 -7.08 51.85
C TRP A 636 23.97 -7.31 53.07
N SER A 637 23.86 -6.31 53.95
CA SER A 637 23.28 -6.49 55.29
C SER A 637 21.75 -6.46 55.33
N ASN A 638 21.10 -5.88 54.32
CA ASN A 638 19.64 -5.78 54.24
C ASN A 638 19.10 -6.20 52.87
N ASP A 639 17.79 -6.47 52.82
CA ASP A 639 17.13 -6.97 51.61
C ASP A 639 17.25 -6.00 50.44
N TYR A 640 17.10 -4.68 50.70
CA TYR A 640 17.20 -3.64 49.66
C TYR A 640 18.55 -3.65 48.95
N ALA A 641 19.65 -3.68 49.71
CA ALA A 641 21.00 -3.71 49.16
C ALA A 641 21.28 -5.01 48.39
N ASN A 642 20.62 -6.10 48.76
CA ASN A 642 20.70 -7.39 48.08
C ASN A 642 19.78 -7.52 46.86
N MET A 643 18.91 -6.55 46.55
CA MET A 643 18.05 -6.63 45.36
C MET A 643 18.86 -6.53 44.07
N ILE A 644 18.56 -7.42 43.12
CA ILE A 644 19.08 -7.37 41.76
C ILE A 644 18.07 -6.58 40.91
N ASN A 645 18.35 -5.30 40.70
CA ASN A 645 17.46 -4.38 40.01
C ASN A 645 18.04 -3.97 38.65
N GLY A 646 17.17 -3.90 37.65
CA GLY A 646 17.50 -3.39 36.32
C GLY A 646 18.11 -4.44 35.38
N THR A 647 18.83 -3.95 34.38
CA THR A 647 19.38 -4.77 33.29
C THR A 647 20.89 -4.96 33.45
N ASP A 648 21.50 -5.71 32.53
CA ASP A 648 22.96 -5.90 32.44
C ASP A 648 23.71 -4.71 31.80
N SER A 649 23.07 -3.54 31.69
CA SER A 649 23.57 -2.34 31.00
C SER A 649 23.70 -2.44 29.48
N THR A 650 23.32 -3.55 28.83
CA THR A 650 23.39 -3.64 27.36
C THR A 650 22.19 -2.99 26.69
N ILE A 651 21.01 -3.15 27.28
CA ILE A 651 19.73 -2.64 26.79
C ILE A 651 18.85 -2.22 27.97
N TRP A 652 17.92 -1.31 27.72
CA TRP A 652 16.82 -0.96 28.61
C TRP A 652 15.49 -1.14 27.89
N HIS A 653 14.39 -1.01 28.64
CA HIS A 653 13.07 -1.12 28.07
C HIS A 653 12.80 -0.01 27.03
N PRO A 654 11.95 -0.28 26.02
CA PRO A 654 11.49 0.74 25.09
C PRO A 654 10.65 1.80 25.81
N ASN A 655 10.52 2.98 25.21
CA ASN A 655 9.84 4.16 25.75
C ASN A 655 10.49 4.70 27.03
N ALA A 656 11.80 4.93 26.99
CA ALA A 656 12.52 5.56 28.09
C ALA A 656 11.91 6.94 28.43
N ARG A 657 11.72 7.20 29.72
CA ARG A 657 11.06 8.39 30.25
C ARG A 657 12.04 9.30 31.00
N ARG A 658 11.77 10.60 30.99
CA ARG A 658 12.65 11.60 31.61
C ARG A 658 12.51 11.64 33.13
N ASP A 659 11.39 11.16 33.66
CA ASP A 659 11.06 11.11 35.08
C ASP A 659 11.40 9.77 35.75
N GLU A 660 11.97 8.82 35.00
CA GLU A 660 12.32 7.50 35.54
C GLU A 660 13.81 7.36 35.87
N ARG A 661 14.09 6.46 36.82
CA ARG A 661 15.43 5.97 37.12
C ARG A 661 15.67 4.70 36.34
N VAL A 662 16.77 4.66 35.60
CA VAL A 662 17.18 3.44 34.90
C VAL A 662 18.16 2.67 35.79
N TYR A 663 17.80 1.43 36.12
CA TYR A 663 18.61 0.57 36.98
C TYR A 663 19.51 -0.34 36.16
N SER A 664 20.68 -0.65 36.70
CA SER A 664 21.51 -1.74 36.20
C SER A 664 22.21 -2.47 37.33
N TYR A 665 22.27 -3.79 37.20
CA TYR A 665 23.12 -4.63 38.03
C TYR A 665 24.51 -4.73 37.43
N ILE A 666 25.51 -4.27 38.19
CA ILE A 666 26.91 -4.32 37.77
C ILE A 666 27.59 -5.44 38.54
N SER A 667 27.79 -6.58 37.88
CA SER A 667 28.43 -7.76 38.47
C SER A 667 29.83 -7.46 39.02
N ASP A 668 30.58 -6.57 38.35
CA ASP A 668 31.96 -6.21 38.71
C ASP A 668 32.07 -5.52 40.09
N ILE A 669 30.97 -4.93 40.58
CA ILE A 669 30.87 -4.30 41.92
C ILE A 669 29.78 -4.94 42.79
N CYS A 670 29.20 -6.07 42.36
CA CYS A 670 28.24 -6.87 43.11
C CYS A 670 27.04 -6.09 43.67
N ARG A 671 26.55 -5.08 42.96
CA ARG A 671 25.36 -4.32 43.38
C ARG A 671 24.59 -3.74 42.20
N SER A 672 23.34 -3.41 42.49
CA SER A 672 22.49 -2.62 41.61
C SER A 672 22.77 -1.14 41.81
N ILE A 673 22.86 -0.40 40.70
CA ILE A 673 22.97 1.07 40.67
C ILE A 673 21.84 1.65 39.82
N TYR A 674 21.62 2.96 39.93
CA TYR A 674 20.65 3.68 39.10
C TYR A 674 21.28 4.93 38.50
N LEU A 675 20.73 5.35 37.37
CA LEU A 675 21.10 6.57 36.65
C LEU A 675 19.87 7.47 36.53
N GLU A 676 20.10 8.78 36.55
CA GLU A 676 19.05 9.81 36.47
C GLU A 676 19.21 10.65 35.20
N TYR A 677 18.09 11.05 34.61
CA TYR A 677 18.06 11.84 33.38
C TYR A 677 18.78 13.19 33.56
N ASN A 678 19.69 13.51 32.64
CA ASN A 678 20.52 14.72 32.66
C ASN A 678 20.39 15.54 31.36
N GLY A 679 19.56 15.12 30.41
CA GLY A 679 19.28 15.90 29.20
C GLY A 679 19.14 15.06 27.94
N THR A 680 18.75 15.74 26.86
CA THR A 680 18.61 15.15 25.53
C THR A 680 19.78 15.58 24.66
N TYR A 681 20.38 14.62 23.98
CA TYR A 681 21.55 14.82 23.13
C TYR A 681 21.25 14.29 21.73
N THR A 682 21.92 14.84 20.73
CA THR A 682 21.85 14.33 19.35
C THR A 682 23.26 13.97 18.94
N ASN A 683 23.46 12.71 18.57
CA ASN A 683 24.78 12.24 18.15
C ASN A 683 25.15 12.79 16.75
N PRO A 684 26.41 12.65 16.30
CA PRO A 684 26.85 13.09 14.98
C PRO A 684 26.09 12.46 13.79
N PHE A 685 25.37 11.36 14.04
CA PHE A 685 24.58 10.63 13.04
C PHE A 685 23.08 10.98 13.10
N ASN A 686 22.72 12.08 13.77
CA ASN A 686 21.35 12.61 13.86
C ASN A 686 20.35 11.66 14.56
N ILE A 687 20.81 10.95 15.60
CA ILE A 687 19.98 10.12 16.48
C ILE A 687 19.81 10.86 17.81
N GLU A 688 18.56 11.12 18.21
CA GLU A 688 18.22 11.72 19.50
C GLU A 688 18.27 10.67 20.62
N THR A 689 18.97 10.98 21.71
CA THR A 689 19.18 10.10 22.85
C THR A 689 18.90 10.82 24.16
N TYR A 690 18.44 10.08 25.15
CA TYR A 690 18.30 10.55 26.53
C TYR A 690 19.54 10.14 27.31
N ARG A 691 20.27 11.13 27.84
CA ARG A 691 21.45 10.88 28.66
C ARG A 691 21.04 10.71 30.12
N TYR A 692 21.36 9.57 30.69
CA TYR A 692 21.24 9.29 32.11
C TYR A 692 22.64 9.26 32.73
N THR A 693 22.82 9.91 33.88
CA THR A 693 24.11 10.00 34.57
C THR A 693 24.04 9.43 35.97
N LEU A 694 25.17 8.93 36.47
CA LEU A 694 25.28 8.44 37.83
C LEU A 694 25.18 9.61 38.82
N PRO A 695 24.18 9.63 39.71
CA PRO A 695 24.05 10.68 40.72
C PRO A 695 24.97 10.40 41.92
N TYR A 696 25.38 11.46 42.61
CA TYR A 696 26.27 11.38 43.78
C TYR A 696 25.72 10.50 44.91
N THR A 697 24.39 10.36 44.97
CA THR A 697 23.65 9.59 45.98
C THR A 697 23.93 8.08 45.92
N VAL A 698 24.45 7.54 44.82
CA VAL A 698 24.72 6.09 44.69
C VAL A 698 25.87 5.64 45.59
N TYR A 699 26.87 6.50 45.79
CA TYR A 699 28.02 6.24 46.65
C TYR A 699 28.05 7.14 47.89
N SER A 700 27.01 7.95 48.14
CA SER A 700 26.96 8.80 49.33
C SER A 700 26.75 7.97 50.60
N ASN A 701 27.30 8.45 51.72
CA ASN A 701 26.91 7.96 53.03
C ASN A 701 25.51 8.51 53.38
N SER A 702 24.47 7.71 53.13
CA SER A 702 23.06 8.04 53.33
C SER A 702 22.30 6.85 53.91
N THR A 703 21.12 7.09 54.47
CA THR A 703 20.24 6.05 55.04
C THR A 703 19.92 4.94 54.04
N ASP A 704 19.73 5.31 52.76
CA ASP A 704 19.43 4.36 51.68
C ASP A 704 20.61 3.42 51.40
N ASN A 705 21.84 3.84 51.70
CA ASN A 705 23.06 3.09 51.46
C ASN A 705 23.61 2.36 52.70
N GLU A 706 22.96 2.46 53.87
CA GLU A 706 23.39 1.77 55.10
C GLU A 706 23.55 0.26 54.88
N GLY A 707 22.67 -0.35 54.07
CA GLY A 707 22.72 -1.77 53.71
C GLY A 707 24.02 -2.22 53.03
N PHE A 708 24.72 -1.30 52.37
CA PHE A 708 25.98 -1.52 51.69
C PHE A 708 27.21 -1.35 52.59
N CYS A 709 27.02 -0.85 53.80
CA CYS A 709 28.09 -0.72 54.78
C CYS A 709 28.33 -2.07 55.46
N LEU A 710 29.60 -2.33 55.79
CA LEU A 710 29.98 -3.55 56.48
C LEU A 710 29.67 -3.42 57.97
N ASN A 711 28.99 -4.42 58.53
CA ASN A 711 28.84 -4.54 59.98
C ASN A 711 30.18 -4.91 60.60
N HIS A 712 30.95 -3.93 61.03
CA HIS A 712 32.00 -4.16 62.01
C HIS A 712 31.34 -4.22 63.38
N ALA A 713 31.20 -5.43 63.93
CA ALA A 713 30.89 -5.64 65.33
C ALA A 713 32.07 -5.16 66.20
N LYS A 714 32.34 -3.85 66.27
CA LYS A 714 33.09 -3.28 67.40
C LYS A 714 32.14 -3.30 68.59
N ALA A 715 32.39 -4.22 69.51
CA ALA A 715 31.69 -4.29 70.78
C ALA A 715 31.95 -3.00 71.60
N ASN A 716 31.02 -2.04 71.57
CA ASN A 716 30.73 -1.11 72.66
C ASN A 716 29.42 -0.35 72.43
N LYS A 717 28.30 -0.90 72.93
CA LYS A 717 27.02 -0.23 73.29
C LYS A 717 26.34 0.79 72.36
N THR A 718 26.82 1.02 71.15
CA THR A 718 26.07 1.64 70.06
C THR A 718 26.37 0.82 68.80
N HIS A 719 25.33 0.28 68.17
CA HIS A 719 25.42 -0.30 66.83
C HIS A 719 25.65 0.83 65.82
N GLU A 720 26.85 1.41 65.79
CA GLU A 720 27.22 2.37 64.75
C GLU A 720 27.84 1.62 63.57
N LEU A 721 27.11 1.59 62.45
CA LEU A 721 27.62 1.17 61.15
C LEU A 721 28.82 2.07 60.78
N GLU A 722 30.02 1.51 60.64
CA GLU A 722 31.19 2.24 60.15
C GLU A 722 31.14 2.28 58.61
N CYS A 723 30.26 3.12 58.07
CA CYS A 723 30.21 3.42 56.64
C CYS A 723 31.46 4.20 56.21
N LEU A 724 31.99 3.88 55.02
CA LEU A 724 33.04 4.69 54.42
C LEU A 724 32.53 6.13 54.14
N PRO A 725 33.43 7.12 54.07
CA PRO A 725 33.09 8.47 53.63
C PRO A 725 32.33 8.48 52.30
N SER A 726 31.54 9.53 52.05
CA SER A 726 30.75 9.63 50.82
C SER A 726 31.66 9.57 49.58
N GLY A 727 31.18 8.91 48.53
CA GLY A 727 31.88 8.68 47.28
C GLY A 727 32.72 7.40 47.23
N LEU A 728 32.73 6.61 48.31
CA LEU A 728 33.46 5.35 48.42
C LEU A 728 32.53 4.17 48.68
N PHE A 729 32.87 3.02 48.12
CA PHE A 729 32.07 1.80 48.23
C PHE A 729 32.97 0.57 48.41
N SER A 730 32.79 -0.20 49.49
CA SER A 730 33.64 -1.35 49.80
C SER A 730 33.19 -2.62 49.06
N LEU A 731 34.12 -3.31 48.39
CA LEU A 731 33.85 -4.58 47.69
C LEU A 731 34.28 -5.82 48.48
N LYS A 732 34.69 -5.63 49.74
CA LYS A 732 35.22 -6.66 50.63
C LYS A 732 34.27 -7.84 50.85
N SER A 733 32.94 -7.62 50.77
CA SER A 733 31.95 -8.69 50.95
C SER A 733 31.90 -9.68 49.78
N CYS A 734 32.19 -9.23 48.55
CA CYS A 734 31.93 -10.03 47.36
C CYS A 734 33.17 -10.44 46.57
N ILE A 735 34.29 -9.70 46.67
CA ILE A 735 35.53 -10.02 45.96
C ILE A 735 36.54 -10.63 46.93
N HIS A 736 36.95 -11.87 46.62
CA HIS A 736 37.87 -12.67 47.43
C HIS A 736 39.00 -13.22 46.55
N LEU A 737 40.19 -13.40 47.13
CA LEU A 737 41.35 -14.02 46.46
C LEU A 737 41.21 -15.53 46.28
N SER A 738 40.33 -16.21 47.03
CA SER A 738 40.12 -17.65 46.93
C SER A 738 38.64 -18.01 47.04
N GLY A 739 38.18 -18.98 46.26
CA GLY A 739 36.84 -19.56 46.39
C GLY A 739 36.80 -20.64 47.48
N GLY A 740 35.71 -20.69 48.26
CA GLY A 740 35.47 -21.70 49.29
C GLY A 740 35.14 -21.13 50.68
N THR A 741 35.15 -21.97 51.72
CA THR A 741 34.85 -21.61 53.11
C THR A 741 35.94 -20.77 53.81
N SER A 742 37.04 -20.50 53.11
CA SER A 742 38.26 -19.84 53.60
C SER A 742 38.67 -18.66 52.71
N ALA A 743 37.69 -17.97 52.14
CA ALA A 743 37.89 -16.89 51.19
C ALA A 743 38.58 -15.68 51.87
N LEU A 744 39.74 -15.25 51.33
CA LEU A 744 40.44 -14.05 51.79
C LEU A 744 39.84 -12.80 51.11
N PRO A 745 39.17 -11.91 51.85
CA PRO A 745 38.47 -10.78 51.24
C PRO A 745 39.45 -9.68 50.84
N LEU A 746 39.35 -9.23 49.59
CA LEU A 746 40.21 -8.16 49.07
C LEU A 746 39.79 -6.81 49.66
N PRO A 747 40.73 -5.97 50.13
CA PRO A 747 40.45 -4.64 50.67
C PRO A 747 40.23 -3.60 49.55
N ILE A 748 39.46 -3.98 48.53
CA ILE A 748 39.16 -3.14 47.38
C ILE A 748 37.99 -2.20 47.71
N ILE A 749 38.17 -0.94 47.36
CA ILE A 749 37.17 0.11 47.45
C ILE A 749 36.92 0.66 46.05
N ALA A 750 35.68 0.66 45.61
CA ALA A 750 35.21 1.31 44.38
C ALA A 750 34.91 2.80 44.63
N SER A 751 35.16 3.63 43.62
CA SER A 751 34.75 5.03 43.60
C SER A 751 34.59 5.54 42.17
N SER A 752 34.10 6.76 42.01
CA SER A 752 34.22 7.47 40.73
C SER A 752 35.67 7.91 40.47
N PRO A 753 36.13 8.02 39.21
CA PRO A 753 37.49 8.44 38.89
C PRO A 753 37.90 9.76 39.54
N HIS A 754 39.15 9.79 39.99
CA HIS A 754 39.74 10.84 40.81
C HIS A 754 38.95 11.22 42.06
N PHE A 755 38.18 10.27 42.62
CA PHE A 755 37.28 10.51 43.73
C PHE A 755 36.26 11.64 43.45
N LEU A 756 35.80 11.73 42.20
CA LEU A 756 34.73 12.67 41.82
C LEU A 756 33.52 12.48 42.76
N GLU A 757 33.03 13.58 43.32
CA GLU A 757 31.90 13.63 44.27
C GLU A 757 32.12 12.92 45.62
N ALA A 758 33.36 12.48 45.91
CA ALA A 758 33.69 12.00 47.25
C ALA A 758 33.91 13.14 48.25
N ASP A 759 33.87 12.81 49.55
CA ASP A 759 34.16 13.77 50.61
C ASP A 759 35.52 14.48 50.41
N THR A 760 35.59 15.76 50.73
CA THR A 760 36.78 16.59 50.49
C THR A 760 38.04 16.03 51.17
N ALA A 761 37.89 15.33 52.30
CA ALA A 761 39.00 14.67 52.97
C ALA A 761 39.60 13.53 52.13
N VAL A 762 38.76 12.76 51.42
CA VAL A 762 39.18 11.68 50.52
C VAL A 762 39.87 12.26 49.29
N GLN A 763 39.29 13.28 48.65
CA GLN A 763 39.89 13.92 47.48
C GLN A 763 41.27 14.53 47.78
N LYS A 764 41.47 15.07 48.99
CA LYS A 764 42.74 15.65 49.44
C LYS A 764 43.69 14.66 50.08
N SER A 765 43.36 13.37 50.14
CA SER A 765 44.17 12.35 50.82
C SER A 765 45.39 11.90 50.00
N VAL A 766 45.37 12.11 48.68
CA VAL A 766 46.40 11.70 47.73
C VAL A 766 46.68 12.85 46.78
N ASP A 767 47.96 13.15 46.53
CA ASP A 767 48.38 14.23 45.65
C ASP A 767 48.54 13.71 44.21
N GLY A 768 48.04 14.47 43.23
CA GLY A 768 48.00 14.06 41.80
C GLY A 768 46.61 13.76 41.25
N LEU A 769 45.56 13.89 42.07
CA LEU A 769 44.16 13.75 41.66
C LEU A 769 43.57 15.05 41.10
N SER A 770 42.72 14.95 40.08
CA SER A 770 42.08 16.11 39.42
C SER A 770 40.64 15.76 39.01
N PRO A 771 39.67 15.70 39.95
CA PRO A 771 38.28 15.36 39.63
C PRO A 771 37.62 16.34 38.65
N ASP A 772 36.99 15.81 37.60
CA ASP A 772 36.33 16.56 36.53
C ASP A 772 35.01 15.87 36.18
N GLY A 773 33.89 16.59 36.29
CA GLY A 773 32.55 16.03 36.08
C GLY A 773 32.28 15.57 34.63
N ILE A 774 32.93 16.16 33.63
CA ILE A 774 32.76 15.77 32.22
C ILE A 774 33.58 14.51 31.92
N LYS A 775 34.81 14.45 32.45
CA LYS A 775 35.74 13.34 32.18
C LYS A 775 35.50 12.11 33.05
N HIS A 776 34.98 12.28 34.27
CA HIS A 776 34.96 11.20 35.27
C HIS A 776 33.56 10.73 35.63
N ARG A 777 32.48 11.44 35.26
CA ARG A 777 31.12 10.97 35.55
C ARG A 777 30.69 9.88 34.58
N SER A 778 30.10 8.81 35.11
CA SER A 778 29.49 7.74 34.30
C SER A 778 28.18 8.20 33.68
N PHE A 779 27.95 7.83 32.43
CA PHE A 779 26.70 8.12 31.73
C PHE A 779 26.35 7.06 30.69
N VAL A 780 25.07 7.02 30.35
CA VAL A 780 24.54 6.22 29.24
C VAL A 780 23.57 7.07 28.43
N GLU A 781 23.62 6.94 27.12
CA GLU A 781 22.70 7.59 26.18
C GLU A 781 21.83 6.53 25.53
N ILE A 782 20.55 6.57 25.86
CA ILE A 782 19.56 5.59 25.44
C ILE A 782 18.68 6.23 24.38
N GLU A 783 18.48 5.55 23.25
CA GLU A 783 17.46 5.98 22.28
C GLU A 783 16.06 5.68 22.85
N PRO A 784 15.21 6.70 23.03
CA PRO A 784 14.03 6.57 23.88
C PRO A 784 12.98 5.60 23.36
N ARG A 785 12.86 5.35 22.04
CA ARG A 785 11.82 4.46 21.51
C ARG A 785 12.17 2.99 21.66
N THR A 786 13.44 2.65 21.45
CA THR A 786 13.92 1.25 21.41
C THR A 786 14.59 0.80 22.70
N GLY A 787 15.10 1.72 23.52
CA GLY A 787 15.84 1.38 24.74
C GLY A 787 17.29 0.94 24.50
N ILE A 788 17.79 1.10 23.27
CA ILE A 788 19.16 0.72 22.88
C ILE A 788 20.15 1.82 23.28
N VAL A 789 21.31 1.40 23.78
CA VAL A 789 22.44 2.28 24.10
C VAL A 789 23.14 2.71 22.81
N MET A 790 23.23 4.01 22.57
CA MET A 790 23.90 4.59 21.40
C MET A 790 25.30 5.10 21.73
N ASN A 791 25.48 5.56 22.96
CA ASN A 791 26.74 6.04 23.49
C ASN A 791 26.74 5.80 25.00
N GLY A 792 27.87 5.46 25.58
CA GLY A 792 27.97 5.18 27.00
C GLY A 792 29.41 5.27 27.47
N SER A 793 29.58 5.66 28.71
CA SER A 793 30.89 5.65 29.37
C SER A 793 30.68 5.20 30.80
N ARG A 794 31.01 3.94 31.05
CA ARG A 794 30.95 3.35 32.38
C ARG A 794 32.34 3.51 33.01
N ARG A 795 32.39 4.38 34.00
CA ARG A 795 33.63 4.79 34.65
C ARG A 795 33.68 4.31 36.09
N LEU A 796 34.76 3.64 36.45
CA LEU A 796 34.96 3.06 37.77
C LEU A 796 36.43 3.20 38.17
N GLN A 797 36.68 3.61 39.40
CA GLN A 797 38.00 3.61 40.00
C GLN A 797 38.11 2.49 41.03
N ILE A 798 39.21 1.75 40.94
CA ILE A 798 39.58 0.69 41.87
C ILE A 798 40.65 1.26 42.79
N ASN A 799 40.38 1.16 44.09
CA ASN A 799 41.25 1.65 45.15
C ASN A 799 41.53 0.51 46.12
N ILE A 800 42.61 0.64 46.88
CA ILE A 800 42.98 -0.29 47.94
C ILE A 800 43.08 0.43 49.28
N ASN A 801 42.55 -0.20 50.33
CA ASN A 801 42.62 0.35 51.68
C ASN A 801 44.02 0.13 52.25
N VAL A 802 44.79 1.20 52.43
CA VAL A 802 46.10 1.17 53.07
C VAL A 802 45.93 1.55 54.53
N VAL A 803 46.38 0.67 55.41
CA VAL A 803 46.25 0.79 56.87
C VAL A 803 47.58 0.49 57.53
N ASN A 804 47.79 1.01 58.73
CA ASN A 804 49.00 0.75 59.50
C ASN A 804 48.85 -0.47 60.39
N ASP A 805 49.95 -1.20 60.56
CA ASP A 805 50.04 -2.26 61.57
C ASP A 805 51.36 -2.12 62.32
N SER A 806 51.28 -1.93 63.64
CA SER A 806 52.45 -1.77 64.52
C SER A 806 53.33 -3.03 64.58
N SER A 807 52.83 -4.18 64.12
CA SER A 807 53.61 -5.42 64.07
C SER A 807 54.46 -5.57 62.80
N ILE A 808 54.31 -4.64 61.84
CA ILE A 808 54.99 -4.68 60.55
C ILE A 808 55.73 -3.35 60.31
N ASP A 809 57.05 -3.36 60.46
CA ASP A 809 57.89 -2.15 60.44
C ASP A 809 57.69 -1.29 59.18
N ALA A 810 57.52 -1.91 58.01
CA ALA A 810 57.38 -1.22 56.73
C ALA A 810 56.12 -0.35 56.59
N ILE A 811 55.10 -0.57 57.45
CA ILE A 811 53.84 0.19 57.44
C ILE A 811 53.42 0.65 58.85
N ALA A 812 54.29 0.53 59.85
CA ALA A 812 53.94 0.86 61.24
C ALA A 812 53.52 2.34 61.41
N HIS A 813 54.08 3.22 60.58
CA HIS A 813 53.88 4.67 60.64
C HIS A 813 53.03 5.25 59.50
N VAL A 814 52.57 4.42 58.56
CA VAL A 814 51.76 4.91 57.43
C VAL A 814 50.45 5.51 57.96
N LYS A 815 50.01 6.64 57.39
CA LYS A 815 48.68 7.16 57.71
C LYS A 815 47.64 6.39 56.89
N PRO A 816 46.54 5.90 57.50
CA PRO A 816 45.50 5.21 56.74
C PRO A 816 44.98 6.05 55.58
N VAL A 817 44.92 5.47 54.39
CA VAL A 817 44.53 6.16 53.15
C VAL A 817 43.88 5.20 52.17
N VAL A 818 42.88 5.68 51.45
CA VAL A 818 42.28 4.97 50.32
C VAL A 818 43.14 5.27 49.09
N TYR A 819 44.03 4.34 48.75
CA TYR A 819 45.00 4.53 47.68
C TYR A 819 44.37 4.17 46.32
N PRO A 820 44.30 5.09 45.35
CA PRO A 820 43.76 4.81 44.04
C PRO A 820 44.78 4.03 43.20
N MET A 821 44.37 2.87 42.68
CA MET A 821 45.26 2.00 41.90
C MET A 821 45.12 2.25 40.40
N LEU A 822 43.88 2.28 39.92
CA LEU A 822 43.56 2.52 38.52
C LEU A 822 42.11 3.00 38.40
N TRP A 823 41.78 3.62 37.28
CA TRP A 823 40.40 3.80 36.86
C TRP A 823 40.21 3.39 35.40
N VAL A 824 38.99 3.02 35.08
CA VAL A 824 38.60 2.47 33.79
C VAL A 824 37.51 3.33 33.18
N ASP A 825 37.59 3.56 31.88
CA ASP A 825 36.50 4.09 31.06
C ASP A 825 36.11 3.01 30.06
N GLU A 826 35.04 2.29 30.35
CA GLU A 826 34.42 1.40 29.37
C GLU A 826 33.49 2.23 28.51
N HIS A 827 34.01 2.59 27.34
CA HIS A 827 33.38 3.49 26.41
C HIS A 827 32.77 2.71 25.24
N SER A 828 31.53 3.05 24.93
CA SER A 828 30.82 2.59 23.75
C SER A 828 30.33 3.80 22.96
N GLU A 829 30.63 3.85 21.67
CA GLU A 829 30.10 4.87 20.78
C GLU A 829 29.73 4.21 19.45
N ILE A 830 28.49 4.44 19.01
CA ILE A 830 28.00 3.90 17.75
C ILE A 830 28.85 4.40 16.59
N ASP A 831 29.33 3.48 15.76
CA ASP A 831 30.05 3.82 14.53
C ASP A 831 29.07 4.13 13.39
N LYS A 832 29.60 4.66 12.29
CA LYS A 832 28.79 5.02 11.11
C LYS A 832 28.03 3.81 10.55
N ALA A 833 28.66 2.64 10.46
CA ALA A 833 28.06 1.46 9.83
C ALA A 833 26.83 0.97 10.62
N ASN A 834 26.92 0.98 11.95
CA ASN A 834 25.85 0.58 12.84
C ASN A 834 24.78 1.68 12.98
N ALA A 835 25.16 2.96 12.90
CA ALA A 835 24.20 4.07 12.78
C ALA A 835 23.38 3.95 11.48
N ASP A 836 24.02 3.64 10.35
CA ASP A 836 23.34 3.41 9.07
C ASP A 836 22.39 2.20 9.15
N LYS A 837 22.80 1.13 9.83
CA LYS A 837 21.96 -0.05 10.09
C LYS A 837 20.75 0.29 10.96
N PHE A 838 20.94 1.10 12.00
CA PHE A 838 19.86 1.60 12.86
C PHE A 838 18.88 2.45 12.07
N HIS A 839 19.38 3.40 11.26
CA HIS A 839 18.53 4.22 10.38
C HIS A 839 17.73 3.34 9.42
N ASN A 840 18.36 2.39 8.73
CA ASN A 840 17.67 1.53 7.77
C ASN A 840 16.60 0.63 8.42
N LYS A 841 16.86 0.10 9.62
CA LYS A 841 15.93 -0.81 10.30
C LYS A 841 14.85 -0.12 11.12
N VAL A 842 15.12 1.09 11.65
CA VAL A 842 14.24 1.77 12.62
C VAL A 842 13.80 3.13 12.11
N THR A 843 14.72 4.08 11.92
CA THR A 843 14.39 5.48 11.61
C THR A 843 13.74 5.65 10.24
N THR A 844 14.27 4.99 9.21
CA THR A 844 13.84 5.11 7.81
C THR A 844 12.42 4.60 7.60
N PRO A 845 12.01 3.39 8.04
CA PRO A 845 10.62 2.95 7.95
C PRO A 845 9.63 3.91 8.65
N ILE A 846 9.98 4.37 9.85
CA ILE A 846 9.17 5.34 10.62
C ILE A 846 9.06 6.67 9.88
N THR A 847 10.17 7.16 9.33
CA THR A 847 10.23 8.41 8.55
C THR A 847 9.45 8.28 7.26
N ILE A 848 9.61 7.16 6.53
CA ILE A 848 8.82 6.86 5.32
C ILE A 848 7.33 6.87 5.66
N MET A 849 6.88 6.18 6.70
CA MET A 849 5.47 6.21 7.10
C MET A 849 4.99 7.62 7.45
N ASN A 850 5.79 8.39 8.19
CA ASN A 850 5.47 9.77 8.56
C ASN A 850 5.49 10.74 7.38
N VAL A 851 6.34 10.56 6.40
CA VAL A 851 6.38 11.40 5.19
C VAL A 851 5.27 10.97 4.22
N THR A 852 5.06 9.67 4.06
CA THR A 852 4.06 9.08 3.15
C THR A 852 2.67 9.60 3.43
N LYS A 853 2.26 9.75 4.71
CA LYS A 853 0.93 10.32 5.02
C LYS A 853 0.75 11.75 4.49
N TYR A 854 1.78 12.59 4.54
CA TYR A 854 1.74 13.96 4.01
C TYR A 854 1.90 14.01 2.50
N VAL A 855 2.75 13.15 1.93
CA VAL A 855 2.92 13.03 0.47
C VAL A 855 1.63 12.53 -0.17
N MET A 856 0.98 11.49 0.39
CA MET A 856 -0.33 11.01 -0.07
C MET A 856 -1.40 12.10 0.04
N LEU A 857 -1.38 12.92 1.09
CA LEU A 857 -2.28 14.06 1.21
C LEU A 857 -2.04 15.11 0.11
N GLY A 858 -0.77 15.47 -0.11
CA GLY A 858 -0.38 16.42 -1.14
C GLY A 858 -0.71 15.94 -2.55
N VAL A 859 -0.42 14.66 -2.86
CA VAL A 859 -0.78 14.01 -4.13
C VAL A 859 -2.30 13.96 -4.27
N GLY A 860 -3.04 13.56 -3.23
CA GLY A 860 -4.50 13.51 -3.27
C GLY A 860 -5.14 14.87 -3.58
N ILE A 861 -4.68 15.93 -2.92
CA ILE A 861 -5.13 17.31 -3.18
C ILE A 861 -4.73 17.75 -4.59
N THR A 862 -3.50 17.48 -5.02
CA THR A 862 -3.00 17.87 -6.34
C THR A 862 -3.79 17.18 -7.46
N LEU A 863 -4.08 15.89 -7.34
CA LEU A 863 -4.90 15.15 -8.31
C LEU A 863 -6.33 15.71 -8.39
N MET A 864 -6.92 16.09 -7.25
CA MET A 864 -8.23 16.75 -7.22
C MET A 864 -8.19 18.15 -7.84
N VAL A 865 -7.15 18.94 -7.60
CA VAL A 865 -6.98 20.26 -8.23
C VAL A 865 -6.79 20.11 -9.74
N ILE A 866 -5.96 19.17 -10.19
CA ILE A 866 -5.78 18.86 -11.62
C ILE A 866 -7.12 18.43 -12.23
N ALA A 867 -7.88 17.58 -11.57
CA ALA A 867 -9.21 17.18 -12.04
C ALA A 867 -10.16 18.38 -12.14
N VAL A 868 -10.18 19.28 -11.16
CA VAL A 868 -10.99 20.52 -11.20
C VAL A 868 -10.53 21.44 -12.33
N VAL A 869 -9.22 21.63 -12.52
CA VAL A 869 -8.66 22.44 -13.62
C VAL A 869 -9.02 21.83 -14.97
N LEU A 870 -8.94 20.51 -15.13
CA LEU A 870 -9.36 19.81 -16.35
C LEU A 870 -10.87 19.96 -16.59
N LEU A 871 -11.71 19.86 -15.56
CA LEU A 871 -13.16 20.07 -15.66
C LEU A 871 -13.52 21.53 -15.97
N VAL A 872 -12.80 22.50 -15.41
CA VAL A 872 -12.98 23.93 -15.71
C VAL A 872 -12.49 24.23 -17.13
N TYR A 873 -11.35 23.68 -17.53
CA TYR A 873 -10.84 23.78 -18.91
C TYR A 873 -11.80 23.13 -19.91
N GLU A 874 -12.39 21.97 -19.57
CA GLU A 874 -13.45 21.35 -20.38
C GLU A 874 -14.67 22.26 -20.50
N ARG A 875 -15.11 22.89 -19.41
CA ARG A 875 -16.24 23.81 -19.43
C ARG A 875 -15.94 25.06 -20.27
N HIS A 876 -14.71 25.54 -20.21
CA HIS A 876 -14.26 26.69 -20.99
C HIS A 876 -14.05 26.35 -22.47
N LYS A 877 -13.52 25.16 -22.76
CA LYS A 877 -13.37 24.62 -24.12
C LYS A 877 -14.74 24.33 -24.73
N LYS A 878 -15.67 23.68 -24.02
CA LYS A 878 -17.07 23.51 -24.46
C LYS A 878 -17.80 24.82 -24.74
N ASN A 879 -17.44 25.90 -24.04
CA ASN A 879 -18.00 27.22 -24.29
C ASN A 879 -17.35 27.94 -25.50
N MET A 880 -16.17 27.51 -25.97
CA MET A 880 -15.44 28.12 -27.10
C MET A 880 -15.44 27.27 -28.38
N SER A 881 -15.41 25.93 -28.27
CA SER A 881 -15.64 24.97 -29.34
C SER A 881 -17.02 24.37 -29.12
N GLY A 882 -18.00 24.81 -29.91
CA GLY A 882 -19.33 24.19 -29.96
C GLY A 882 -19.24 22.76 -30.49
N ASP A 883 -18.78 21.82 -29.66
CA ASP A 883 -18.61 20.42 -30.03
C ASP A 883 -19.94 19.66 -29.92
N ALA A 884 -20.32 19.06 -31.06
CA ALA A 884 -21.62 18.44 -31.36
C ALA A 884 -21.82 17.01 -30.80
N PHE A 885 -21.10 16.58 -29.76
CA PHE A 885 -21.27 15.23 -29.20
C PHE A 885 -21.45 15.22 -27.67
N PRO A 886 -22.55 14.63 -27.14
CA PRO A 886 -22.72 14.46 -25.71
C PRO A 886 -21.92 13.23 -25.21
N PRO A 887 -21.45 13.21 -23.95
CA PRO A 887 -20.68 12.11 -23.41
C PRO A 887 -21.63 10.98 -22.97
N VAL A 888 -21.29 9.74 -23.33
CA VAL A 888 -22.02 8.51 -22.96
C VAL A 888 -21.81 8.20 -21.48
N ASP A 889 -22.89 7.90 -20.76
CA ASP A 889 -22.91 7.53 -19.34
C ASP A 889 -22.58 6.04 -19.17
N ASP A 890 -21.53 5.72 -18.40
CA ASP A 890 -21.10 4.35 -18.08
C ASP A 890 -21.89 3.82 -16.88
N THR A 891 -23.16 3.45 -17.08
CA THR A 891 -23.89 2.59 -16.13
C THR A 891 -24.09 1.19 -16.70
N GLU A 892 -23.01 0.40 -16.75
CA GLU A 892 -23.10 -1.06 -16.80
C GLU A 892 -23.55 -1.59 -15.42
N ARG A 893 -24.85 -1.50 -15.14
CA ARG A 893 -25.55 -2.39 -14.19
C ARG A 893 -27.01 -2.43 -14.61
N LEU A 894 -27.35 -3.36 -15.50
CA LEU A 894 -28.66 -4.02 -15.65
C LEU A 894 -28.69 -4.76 -17.01
N SER A 895 -27.92 -5.83 -17.13
CA SER A 895 -28.16 -6.84 -18.17
C SER A 895 -27.79 -8.24 -17.66
N SER A 896 -28.43 -8.62 -16.57
CA SER A 896 -28.65 -10.02 -16.22
C SER A 896 -30.12 -10.08 -15.80
N HIS A 897 -30.94 -10.73 -16.63
CA HIS A 897 -32.41 -10.72 -16.67
C HIS A 897 -33.02 -9.69 -17.63
N PHE A 898 -33.05 -10.03 -18.92
CA PHE A 898 -34.23 -9.95 -19.79
C PHE A 898 -34.09 -10.98 -20.90
#